data_AF-A0A2H0A744-F1
#
_entry.id   AF-A0A2H0A744-F1
#
_cell.length_a   1.000
_cell.length_b   1.000
_cell.length_c   1.000
_cell.angle_alpha   90.00
_cell.angle_beta   90.00
_cell.angle_gamma   90.00
#
_symmetry.space_group_name_H-M   'P 1'
#
loop_
_entity.id
_entity.type
_entity.pdbx_description
1 polymer ?
#
loop_
_entity_poly.entity_id
_entity_poly.type
_entity_poly.pdbx_seq_one_letter_code
_entity_poly.pdbx_strand_id
1 'polypeptide(L)'
;MFLSITNNLKPPFNPNPYFVPLCLCAFVSFCAFLSFCAFVPSFAEAAPKDLPEKELFELSSKLFTEEKDKAEAINSFNIFLERFSNSKRADRAQFMIGECLFENNKKVLMFQGLKKNMFSPAIGAYQKLIDKYPKHPLLPTANLFLGNCFYYQKNYDQAVACYQEILNQSYQKDLHEMALYLINRAYYEQGNYAQIITGYHYVLNNFPPNVSKWRALAYLYIGEAYYQHRFYSEAKPIYELIIKNYPLTRAAYYAKDGLVWYHLQKGEYDAANKLLQQIASLEPTKPKGEKGEKTEKTENTELSISRQYEIGNGLFNQQKYEQALEIYKNLIKTYPQHKLMPDALYQSGLCYYRLEYYSQAIDAWKKLIEIYPTHSMAVEAIYKIADTYFRSQDYEKSIINYQRIIDEYPQSPGIKEAYLRIGQCYYNQENDDKAIECFQNIINKYPDDPKSSDALEAIETVLYRKEKNLLNKQGTGQDAEKKINQIIIEMLKGFLLKYPQSKLAPEIQFHLAKKYYAIESYQMALVELQKMSTLYADSKFVAEAQYYIGETYYEMENYEEAITNYQRLCSDFPDTEFVAPALFNAGLCYKKTSKLSEAAAVYAKFIEQYPKDKMVNDALLELVAIYKDQFRYNLAIPAINNLLTRLDPSDESRLEIIYSLSECYTEMDDEKSAIDQYLKLRDMTPANNIYRLRALAKLGEMYENKKDWAKAIDIYKDIAQNTDREDWRTAVKERIGVDPNGNCPL
;
A
#
# COMPACT_ATOMS: atom_id res chain seq x y z
N MET A 1 1.90 -3.81 -2.54
CA MET A 1 1.00 -3.30 -3.61
C MET A 1 -0.37 -2.93 -3.01
N PHE A 2 -0.41 -2.06 -1.98
CA PHE A 2 -1.63 -1.72 -1.23
C PHE A 2 -1.70 -0.24 -0.79
N LEU A 3 -0.94 0.66 -1.43
CA LEU A 3 -0.68 2.00 -0.88
C LEU A 3 -1.03 3.19 -1.80
N SER A 4 -1.91 3.07 -2.81
CA SER A 4 -2.15 4.19 -3.75
C SER A 4 -3.59 4.65 -3.98
N ILE A 5 -4.54 4.46 -3.05
CA ILE A 5 -5.94 4.91 -3.29
C ILE A 5 -6.49 5.89 -2.23
N THR A 6 -5.76 6.26 -1.18
CA THR A 6 -6.37 7.07 -0.09
C THR A 6 -6.18 8.59 -0.16
N ASN A 7 -5.49 9.16 -1.17
CA ASN A 7 -5.17 10.61 -1.15
C ASN A 7 -5.72 11.47 -2.31
N ASN A 8 -6.73 11.02 -3.07
CA ASN A 8 -7.29 11.82 -4.17
C ASN A 8 -8.83 12.02 -4.14
N LEU A 9 -9.46 11.99 -2.97
CA LEU A 9 -10.80 12.56 -2.83
C LEU A 9 -10.68 14.08 -2.71
N LYS A 10 -10.55 14.75 -3.86
CA LYS A 10 -10.89 16.18 -3.97
C LYS A 10 -12.36 16.35 -3.50
N PRO A 11 -12.71 17.46 -2.83
CA PRO A 11 -14.08 17.68 -2.38
C PRO A 11 -15.06 17.52 -3.55
N PRO A 12 -16.24 16.90 -3.34
CA PRO A 12 -17.23 16.65 -4.40
C PRO A 12 -17.90 17.94 -4.92
N PHE A 13 -17.49 19.09 -4.37
CA PHE A 13 -17.81 20.41 -4.87
C PHE A 13 -16.50 21.20 -4.94
N ASN A 14 -15.99 21.42 -6.15
CA ASN A 14 -15.26 22.66 -6.39
C ASN A 14 -16.36 23.69 -6.68
N PRO A 15 -16.60 24.71 -5.84
CA PRO A 15 -17.51 25.78 -6.22
C PRO A 15 -16.93 26.46 -7.46
N ASN A 16 -17.39 26.05 -8.64
CA ASN A 16 -17.07 26.79 -9.85
C ASN A 16 -17.62 28.22 -9.64
N PRO A 17 -16.89 29.30 -10.02
CA PRO A 17 -17.23 30.68 -9.69
C PRO A 17 -18.52 31.21 -10.34
N TYR A 18 -19.31 30.33 -10.96
CA TYR A 18 -20.51 30.63 -11.75
C TYR A 18 -21.83 30.35 -11.02
N PHE A 19 -21.81 29.94 -9.74
CA PHE A 19 -23.00 29.88 -8.85
C PHE A 19 -23.63 31.26 -8.52
N VAL A 20 -23.38 32.27 -9.34
CA VAL A 20 -23.41 33.71 -9.03
C VAL A 20 -24.60 34.53 -9.59
N PRO A 21 -25.41 34.14 -10.61
CA PRO A 21 -26.39 35.10 -11.15
C PRO A 21 -27.78 35.14 -10.51
N LEU A 22 -28.23 34.12 -9.77
CA LEU A 22 -29.69 33.84 -9.71
C LEU A 22 -30.49 34.43 -8.55
N CYS A 23 -29.86 35.19 -7.65
CA CYS A 23 -30.61 35.95 -6.63
C CYS A 23 -31.31 37.19 -7.20
N LEU A 24 -30.98 37.65 -8.42
CA LEU A 24 -31.33 39.02 -8.85
C LEU A 24 -32.71 39.19 -9.48
N CYS A 25 -33.31 38.16 -10.07
CA CYS A 25 -34.59 38.37 -10.79
C CYS A 25 -35.80 38.59 -9.87
N ALA A 26 -35.73 38.23 -8.59
CA ALA A 26 -36.89 38.30 -7.69
C ALA A 26 -37.07 39.66 -6.97
N PHE A 27 -36.06 40.54 -6.95
CA PHE A 27 -36.14 41.81 -6.19
C PHE A 27 -36.42 43.06 -7.04
N VAL A 28 -36.33 42.96 -8.37
CA VAL A 28 -36.66 44.07 -9.28
C VAL A 28 -38.12 44.52 -9.13
N SER A 29 -39.02 43.62 -8.69
CA SER A 29 -40.44 43.93 -8.53
C SER A 29 -40.77 44.82 -7.31
N PHE A 30 -39.88 44.96 -6.32
CA PHE A 30 -40.18 45.80 -5.13
C PHE A 30 -39.75 47.26 -5.33
N CYS A 31 -38.73 47.51 -6.16
CA CYS A 31 -38.29 48.88 -6.50
C CYS A 31 -39.20 49.57 -7.54
N ALA A 32 -40.09 48.83 -8.21
CA ALA A 32 -40.99 49.35 -9.24
C ALA A 32 -42.15 50.20 -8.70
N PHE A 33 -42.28 50.40 -7.38
CA PHE A 33 -43.41 51.13 -6.78
C PHE A 33 -43.21 52.65 -6.58
N LEU A 34 -42.10 53.22 -7.06
CA LEU A 34 -41.87 54.67 -7.06
C LEU A 34 -41.54 55.15 -8.48
N SER A 35 -42.54 55.18 -9.35
CA SER A 35 -42.39 55.77 -10.68
C SER A 35 -43.71 56.38 -11.15
N PHE A 36 -43.79 57.72 -11.17
CA PHE A 36 -44.65 58.42 -12.14
C PHE A 36 -44.04 59.78 -12.52
N CYS A 37 -43.85 59.96 -13.83
CA CYS A 37 -43.56 61.19 -14.60
C CYS A 37 -42.16 61.83 -14.41
N ALA A 38 -41.44 62.33 -15.43
CA ALA A 38 -41.67 62.51 -16.86
C ALA A 38 -40.32 62.60 -17.63
N PHE A 39 -40.41 62.51 -18.96
CA PHE A 39 -39.33 62.50 -19.96
C PHE A 39 -38.54 63.82 -20.01
N VAL A 40 -37.20 63.78 -19.95
CA VAL A 40 -36.29 64.91 -20.26
C VAL A 40 -35.00 64.33 -20.91
N PRO A 41 -34.44 64.92 -21.98
CA PRO A 41 -33.34 64.31 -22.74
C PRO A 41 -31.97 64.49 -22.07
N SER A 42 -31.10 63.52 -22.39
CA SER A 42 -29.67 63.42 -22.11
C SER A 42 -28.92 64.77 -22.18
N PHE A 43 -28.30 65.16 -21.07
CA PHE A 43 -27.20 66.14 -21.03
C PHE A 43 -26.06 65.60 -20.16
N ALA A 44 -24.87 65.53 -20.77
CA ALA A 44 -23.60 65.34 -20.08
C ALA A 44 -23.19 66.68 -19.44
N GLU A 45 -23.65 66.95 -18.22
CA GLU A 45 -23.14 68.03 -17.36
C GLU A 45 -23.08 67.52 -15.92
N ALA A 46 -21.95 67.75 -15.24
CA ALA A 46 -21.77 67.41 -13.83
C ALA A 46 -22.96 67.92 -13.00
N ALA A 47 -23.51 67.06 -12.13
CA ALA A 47 -24.71 67.35 -11.32
C ALA A 47 -24.70 68.81 -10.81
N PRO A 48 -25.75 69.61 -11.10
CA PRO A 48 -25.72 71.05 -10.82
C PRO A 48 -25.48 71.30 -9.32
N LYS A 49 -24.42 72.06 -9.00
CA LYS A 49 -23.98 72.30 -7.62
C LYS A 49 -24.97 73.07 -6.75
N ASP A 50 -26.02 73.65 -7.35
CA ASP A 50 -26.97 74.54 -6.67
C ASP A 50 -28.38 73.95 -6.49
N LEU A 51 -28.60 72.68 -6.86
CA LEU A 51 -29.93 72.06 -6.69
C LEU A 51 -30.36 71.98 -5.21
N PRO A 52 -31.66 72.21 -4.90
CA PRO A 52 -32.25 71.96 -3.58
C PRO A 52 -32.12 70.49 -3.16
N GLU A 53 -32.12 70.23 -1.85
CA GLU A 53 -31.93 68.90 -1.23
C GLU A 53 -32.76 67.80 -1.92
N LYS A 54 -34.06 68.02 -2.10
CA LYS A 54 -34.99 67.01 -2.65
C LYS A 54 -34.70 66.72 -4.13
N GLU A 55 -34.46 67.75 -4.93
CA GLU A 55 -34.24 67.64 -6.37
C GLU A 55 -32.89 66.98 -6.69
N LEU A 56 -31.84 67.29 -5.91
CA LEU A 56 -30.55 66.63 -6.05
C LEU A 56 -30.67 65.12 -5.76
N PHE A 57 -31.38 64.74 -4.70
CA PHE A 57 -31.58 63.32 -4.37
C PHE A 57 -32.40 62.57 -5.44
N GLU A 58 -33.43 63.20 -5.99
CA GLU A 58 -34.26 62.64 -7.07
C GLU A 58 -33.45 62.47 -8.36
N LEU A 59 -32.59 63.44 -8.71
CA LEU A 59 -31.65 63.32 -9.82
C LEU A 59 -30.68 62.15 -9.61
N SER A 60 -30.05 62.04 -8.44
CA SER A 60 -29.13 60.93 -8.13
C SER A 60 -29.82 59.57 -8.21
N SER A 61 -31.09 59.49 -7.77
CA SER A 61 -31.90 58.27 -7.83
C SER A 61 -32.29 57.91 -9.26
N LYS A 62 -32.56 58.90 -10.11
CA LYS A 62 -32.83 58.67 -11.54
C LYS A 62 -31.59 58.13 -12.27
N LEU A 63 -30.43 58.74 -12.03
CA LEU A 63 -29.14 58.25 -12.54
C LEU A 63 -28.84 56.82 -12.08
N PHE A 64 -29.25 56.46 -10.86
CA PHE A 64 -29.14 55.08 -10.38
C PHE A 64 -30.00 54.11 -11.20
N THR A 65 -31.24 54.47 -11.56
CA THR A 65 -32.16 53.58 -12.27
C THR A 65 -31.79 53.36 -13.74
N GLU A 66 -31.11 54.32 -14.37
CA GLU A 66 -30.62 54.20 -15.74
C GLU A 66 -29.33 53.36 -15.74
N GLU A 67 -29.40 52.10 -16.20
CA GLU A 67 -28.30 51.11 -16.10
C GLU A 67 -26.94 51.54 -16.67
N LYS A 68 -26.88 52.64 -17.44
CA LYS A 68 -25.69 53.10 -18.17
C LYS A 68 -24.75 53.99 -17.36
N ASP A 69 -25.17 54.64 -16.26
CA ASP A 69 -24.37 55.67 -15.58
C ASP A 69 -24.22 55.49 -14.06
N LYS A 70 -23.85 54.27 -13.63
CA LYS A 70 -23.61 53.96 -12.20
C LYS A 70 -22.48 54.78 -11.58
N ALA A 71 -21.46 55.17 -12.36
CA ALA A 71 -20.37 56.03 -11.88
C ALA A 71 -20.85 57.47 -11.62
N GLU A 72 -21.72 58.00 -12.49
CA GLU A 72 -22.30 59.33 -12.31
C GLU A 72 -23.29 59.36 -11.16
N ALA A 73 -24.08 58.29 -10.99
CA ALA A 73 -24.96 58.12 -9.84
C ALA A 73 -24.17 58.16 -8.51
N ILE A 74 -23.03 57.45 -8.42
CA ILE A 74 -22.14 57.49 -7.24
C ILE A 74 -21.64 58.91 -6.97
N ASN A 75 -21.16 59.61 -8.01
CA ASN A 75 -20.66 60.97 -7.87
C ASN A 75 -21.77 61.93 -7.39
N SER A 76 -22.97 61.82 -7.97
CA SER A 76 -24.14 62.62 -7.60
C SER A 76 -24.57 62.39 -6.14
N PHE A 77 -24.59 61.13 -5.67
CA PHE A 77 -24.89 60.83 -4.27
C PHE A 77 -23.79 61.30 -3.30
N ASN A 78 -22.51 61.27 -3.69
CA ASN A 78 -21.43 61.82 -2.87
C ASN A 78 -21.59 63.34 -2.69
N ILE A 79 -21.90 64.08 -3.77
CA ILE A 79 -22.19 65.52 -3.72
C ILE A 79 -23.40 65.78 -2.80
N PHE A 80 -24.43 64.94 -2.87
CA PHE A 80 -25.58 65.02 -1.96
C PHE A 80 -25.17 64.87 -0.49
N LEU A 81 -24.32 63.89 -0.16
CA LEU A 81 -23.85 63.65 1.20
C LEU A 81 -22.93 64.75 1.74
N GLU A 82 -22.12 65.38 0.89
CA GLU A 82 -21.28 66.52 1.27
C GLU A 82 -22.12 67.75 1.62
N ARG A 83 -23.16 68.04 0.82
CA ARG A 83 -24.02 69.22 1.00
C ARG A 83 -25.09 69.04 2.07
N PHE A 84 -25.65 67.84 2.18
CA PHE A 84 -26.83 67.56 2.99
C PHE A 84 -26.58 66.41 3.96
N SER A 85 -25.45 66.43 4.66
CA SER A 85 -24.99 65.38 5.57
C SER A 85 -25.93 65.06 6.75
N ASN A 86 -26.81 66.01 7.11
CA ASN A 86 -27.84 65.89 8.16
C ASN A 86 -29.26 65.66 7.60
N SER A 87 -29.41 65.44 6.28
CA SER A 87 -30.70 65.18 5.66
C SER A 87 -31.30 63.86 6.14
N LYS A 88 -32.65 63.80 6.22
CA LYS A 88 -33.42 62.56 6.41
C LYS A 88 -33.27 61.55 5.26
N ARG A 89 -32.57 61.90 4.18
CA ARG A 89 -32.28 61.03 3.02
C ARG A 89 -30.80 60.62 2.93
N ALA A 90 -29.95 61.12 3.83
CA ALA A 90 -28.51 60.85 3.81
C ALA A 90 -28.19 59.36 4.07
N ASP A 91 -29.02 58.69 4.85
CA ASP A 91 -28.97 57.23 5.05
C ASP A 91 -29.24 56.46 3.75
N ARG A 92 -30.31 56.81 3.03
CA ARG A 92 -30.65 56.20 1.74
C ARG A 92 -29.61 56.49 0.68
N ALA A 93 -29.11 57.72 0.58
CA ALA A 93 -28.04 58.07 -0.36
C ALA A 93 -26.79 57.20 -0.13
N GLN A 94 -26.40 57.01 1.14
CA GLN A 94 -25.27 56.16 1.50
C GLN A 94 -25.48 54.68 1.12
N PHE A 95 -26.71 54.16 1.27
CA PHE A 95 -27.07 52.82 0.82
C PHE A 95 -26.95 52.67 -0.70
N MET A 96 -27.51 53.62 -1.48
CA MET A 96 -27.50 53.57 -2.94
C MET A 96 -26.07 53.61 -3.53
N ILE A 97 -25.14 54.32 -2.87
CA ILE A 97 -23.71 54.31 -3.24
C ILE A 97 -23.12 52.90 -3.12
N GLY A 98 -23.42 52.19 -2.01
CA GLY A 98 -22.96 50.82 -1.80
C GLY A 98 -23.49 49.86 -2.86
N GLU A 99 -24.76 50.01 -3.25
CA GLU A 99 -25.41 49.18 -4.27
C GLU A 99 -24.83 49.40 -5.66
N CYS A 100 -24.63 50.66 -6.06
CA CYS A 100 -23.93 51.00 -7.31
C CYS A 100 -22.53 50.36 -7.38
N LEU A 101 -21.76 50.47 -6.30
CA LEU A 101 -20.40 49.94 -6.23
C LEU A 101 -20.39 48.41 -6.26
N PHE A 102 -21.35 47.75 -5.62
CA PHE A 102 -21.49 46.29 -5.65
C PHE A 102 -21.81 45.78 -7.07
N GLU A 103 -22.82 46.35 -7.72
CA GLU A 103 -23.27 45.91 -9.05
C GLU A 103 -22.22 46.17 -10.15
N ASN A 104 -21.52 47.31 -10.09
CA ASN A 104 -20.45 47.61 -11.05
C ASN A 104 -19.31 46.57 -10.98
N ASN A 105 -18.89 46.22 -9.75
CA ASN A 105 -17.84 45.23 -9.52
C ASN A 105 -18.28 43.80 -9.85
N LYS A 106 -19.57 43.48 -9.69
CA LYS A 106 -20.14 42.20 -10.09
C LYS A 106 -20.07 41.98 -11.60
N LYS A 107 -20.40 43.00 -12.41
CA LYS A 107 -20.26 42.92 -13.88
C LYS A 107 -18.82 42.60 -14.28
N VAL A 108 -17.84 43.27 -13.65
CA VAL A 108 -16.41 43.01 -13.90
C VAL A 108 -16.01 41.58 -13.50
N LEU A 109 -16.51 41.06 -12.38
CA LEU A 109 -16.27 39.67 -11.95
C LEU A 109 -16.69 38.65 -13.01
N MET A 110 -17.88 38.84 -13.60
CA MET A 110 -18.42 37.93 -14.62
C MET A 110 -17.60 37.89 -15.92
N PHE A 111 -16.91 38.98 -16.27
CA PHE A 111 -16.19 39.09 -17.54
C PHE A 111 -14.66 38.96 -17.41
N GLN A 112 -14.06 39.29 -16.26
CA GLN A 112 -12.60 39.45 -16.11
C GLN A 112 -11.97 38.68 -14.93
N GLY A 113 -12.76 37.94 -14.16
CA GLY A 113 -12.25 37.20 -12.99
C GLY A 113 -11.97 38.09 -11.77
N LEU A 114 -11.62 37.44 -10.66
CA LEU A 114 -11.57 38.05 -9.33
C LEU A 114 -10.27 38.86 -9.12
N LYS A 115 -10.36 40.19 -9.07
CA LYS A 115 -9.21 41.08 -8.76
C LYS A 115 -9.11 41.36 -7.25
N LYS A 116 -7.89 41.36 -6.71
CA LYS A 116 -7.62 41.67 -5.28
C LYS A 116 -8.13 43.09 -4.99
N ASN A 117 -8.98 43.24 -3.97
CA ASN A 117 -9.61 44.50 -3.51
C ASN A 117 -10.76 45.08 -4.36
N MET A 118 -11.33 44.32 -5.30
CA MET A 118 -12.39 44.81 -6.17
C MET A 118 -13.63 45.32 -5.41
N PHE A 119 -14.05 44.66 -4.33
CA PHE A 119 -15.23 45.04 -3.53
C PHE A 119 -14.95 46.03 -2.37
N SER A 120 -13.70 46.44 -2.14
CA SER A 120 -13.34 47.30 -0.99
C SER A 120 -14.09 48.64 -0.94
N PRO A 121 -14.37 49.34 -2.06
CA PRO A 121 -15.19 50.55 -2.03
C PRO A 121 -16.64 50.29 -1.58
N ALA A 122 -17.24 49.18 -2.03
CA ALA A 122 -18.60 48.80 -1.63
C ALA A 122 -18.66 48.44 -0.14
N ILE A 123 -17.65 47.71 0.36
CA ILE A 123 -17.49 47.39 1.79
C ILE A 123 -17.45 48.68 2.61
N GLY A 124 -16.62 49.65 2.24
CA GLY A 124 -16.52 50.94 2.94
C GLY A 124 -17.84 51.73 2.92
N ALA A 125 -18.60 51.69 1.83
CA ALA A 125 -19.89 52.37 1.73
C ALA A 125 -20.96 51.76 2.64
N TYR A 126 -21.04 50.42 2.71
CA TYR A 126 -21.99 49.73 3.60
C TYR A 126 -21.58 49.83 5.07
N GLN A 127 -20.28 49.74 5.40
CA GLN A 127 -19.82 49.92 6.78
C GLN A 127 -20.16 51.31 7.31
N LYS A 128 -19.94 52.37 6.50
CA LYS A 128 -20.35 53.73 6.84
C LYS A 128 -21.85 53.86 7.10
N LEU A 129 -22.68 53.15 6.35
CA LEU A 129 -24.13 53.12 6.58
C LEU A 129 -24.46 52.50 7.94
N ILE A 130 -23.86 51.34 8.25
CA ILE A 130 -24.10 50.59 9.48
C ILE A 130 -23.64 51.39 10.70
N ASP A 131 -22.43 51.97 10.65
CA ASP A 131 -21.83 52.71 11.77
C ASP A 131 -22.60 54.01 12.06
N LYS A 132 -23.00 54.74 11.01
CA LYS A 132 -23.64 56.06 11.15
C LYS A 132 -25.15 55.99 11.37
N TYR A 133 -25.82 54.94 10.87
CA TYR A 133 -27.28 54.82 10.91
C TYR A 133 -27.75 53.45 11.45
N PRO A 134 -27.49 53.14 12.73
CA PRO A 134 -27.74 51.81 13.32
C PRO A 134 -29.22 51.42 13.51
N LYS A 135 -30.16 52.30 13.16
CA LYS A 135 -31.62 52.03 13.17
C LYS A 135 -32.26 52.07 11.78
N HIS A 136 -31.45 52.04 10.72
CA HIS A 136 -31.95 52.18 9.36
C HIS A 136 -32.79 50.96 8.90
N PRO A 137 -33.95 51.15 8.21
CA PRO A 137 -34.82 50.05 7.81
C PRO A 137 -34.18 49.01 6.88
N LEU A 138 -33.17 49.41 6.10
CA LEU A 138 -32.47 48.52 5.15
C LEU A 138 -31.16 47.95 5.69
N LEU A 139 -30.90 48.00 7.01
CA LEU A 139 -29.71 47.37 7.60
C LEU A 139 -29.59 45.88 7.28
N PRO A 140 -30.66 45.06 7.32
CA PRO A 140 -30.57 43.66 6.92
C PRO A 140 -30.11 43.50 5.46
N THR A 141 -30.58 44.37 4.56
CA THR A 141 -30.19 44.37 3.14
C THR A 141 -28.76 44.88 2.94
N ALA A 142 -28.31 45.86 3.73
CA ALA A 142 -26.94 46.35 3.70
C ALA A 142 -25.95 45.28 4.19
N ASN A 143 -26.27 44.61 5.30
CA ASN A 143 -25.51 43.48 5.84
C ASN A 143 -25.44 42.31 4.86
N LEU A 144 -26.51 42.04 4.11
CA LEU A 144 -26.51 41.05 3.04
C LEU A 144 -25.48 41.38 1.95
N PHE A 145 -25.50 42.60 1.41
CA PHE A 145 -24.56 42.99 0.36
C PHE A 145 -23.12 43.08 0.87
N LEU A 146 -22.92 43.58 2.09
CA LEU A 146 -21.62 43.60 2.76
C LEU A 146 -21.07 42.18 2.95
N GLY A 147 -21.89 41.25 3.43
CA GLY A 147 -21.52 39.84 3.56
C GLY A 147 -21.16 39.21 2.22
N ASN A 148 -21.91 39.50 1.15
CA ASN A 148 -21.60 39.03 -0.20
C ASN A 148 -20.25 39.57 -0.70
N CYS A 149 -19.94 40.84 -0.44
CA CYS A 149 -18.62 41.41 -0.76
C CYS A 149 -17.49 40.62 -0.10
N PHE A 150 -17.60 40.34 1.20
CA PHE A 150 -16.61 39.56 1.94
C PHE A 150 -16.52 38.12 1.44
N TYR A 151 -17.67 37.50 1.13
CA TYR A 151 -17.72 36.15 0.57
C TYR A 151 -16.97 36.07 -0.77
N TYR A 152 -17.18 37.01 -1.70
CA TYR A 152 -16.44 37.04 -2.96
C TYR A 152 -14.94 37.30 -2.76
N GLN A 153 -14.55 38.00 -1.70
CA GLN A 153 -13.15 38.16 -1.30
C GLN A 153 -12.56 36.94 -0.59
N LYS A 154 -13.33 35.84 -0.44
CA LYS A 154 -12.99 34.64 0.34
C LYS A 154 -12.75 34.92 1.83
N ASN A 155 -13.25 36.03 2.35
CA ASN A 155 -13.22 36.37 3.76
C ASN A 155 -14.50 35.86 4.43
N TYR A 156 -14.57 34.55 4.64
CA TYR A 156 -15.80 33.88 5.05
C TYR A 156 -16.24 34.23 6.47
N ASP A 157 -15.32 34.47 7.40
CA ASP A 157 -15.65 34.80 8.79
C ASP A 157 -16.38 36.15 8.88
N GLN A 158 -15.88 37.17 8.17
CA GLN A 158 -16.55 38.48 8.09
C GLN A 158 -17.87 38.40 7.33
N ALA A 159 -17.95 37.57 6.30
CA ALA A 159 -19.21 37.33 5.58
C ALA A 159 -20.28 36.74 6.52
N VAL A 160 -19.92 35.71 7.30
CA VAL A 160 -20.82 35.09 8.27
C VAL A 160 -21.28 36.08 9.33
N ALA A 161 -20.38 36.90 9.89
CA ALA A 161 -20.75 37.92 10.87
C ALA A 161 -21.82 38.89 10.33
N CYS A 162 -21.69 39.33 9.07
CA CYS A 162 -22.70 40.18 8.43
C CYS A 162 -24.04 39.46 8.28
N TYR A 163 -24.04 38.18 7.89
CA TYR A 163 -25.27 37.41 7.75
C TYR A 163 -25.94 37.09 9.09
N GLN A 164 -25.18 36.93 10.17
CA GLN A 164 -25.72 36.75 11.52
C GLN A 164 -26.50 37.98 11.98
N GLU A 165 -26.05 39.18 11.64
CA GLU A 165 -26.80 40.41 11.93
C GLU A 165 -28.19 40.43 11.27
N ILE A 166 -28.35 39.79 10.11
CA ILE A 166 -29.66 39.64 9.46
C ILE A 166 -30.60 38.77 10.29
N LEU A 167 -30.07 37.69 10.89
CA LEU A 167 -30.81 36.79 11.77
C LEU A 167 -31.20 37.47 13.08
N ASN A 168 -30.37 38.39 13.59
CA ASN A 168 -30.63 39.11 14.84
C ASN A 168 -31.66 40.24 14.67
N GLN A 169 -31.73 40.88 13.49
CA GLN A 169 -32.43 42.15 13.31
C GLN A 169 -33.75 42.05 12.52
N SER A 170 -33.94 41.03 11.70
CA SER A 170 -35.13 40.91 10.83
C SER A 170 -36.19 39.98 11.44
N TYR A 171 -37.44 40.12 11.03
CA TYR A 171 -38.50 39.11 11.28
C TYR A 171 -39.05 38.53 9.96
N GLN A 172 -38.44 38.90 8.82
CA GLN A 172 -38.84 38.42 7.50
C GLN A 172 -38.33 37.00 7.26
N LYS A 173 -39.26 36.05 7.13
CA LYS A 173 -38.98 34.61 6.99
C LYS A 173 -38.08 34.28 5.80
N ASP A 174 -38.32 34.86 4.62
CA ASP A 174 -37.50 34.59 3.42
C ASP A 174 -36.07 35.14 3.56
N LEU A 175 -35.91 36.31 4.17
CA LEU A 175 -34.60 36.92 4.38
C LEU A 175 -33.78 36.15 5.42
N HIS A 176 -34.45 35.62 6.45
CA HIS A 176 -33.87 34.70 7.43
C HIS A 176 -33.33 33.43 6.80
N GLU A 177 -34.14 32.74 6.01
CA GLU A 177 -33.73 31.48 5.37
C GLU A 177 -32.64 31.71 4.32
N MET A 178 -32.65 32.87 3.65
CA MET A 178 -31.56 33.25 2.76
C MET A 178 -30.25 33.49 3.52
N ALA A 179 -30.28 34.18 4.66
CA ALA A 179 -29.10 34.37 5.50
C ALA A 179 -28.54 33.03 6.02
N LEU A 180 -29.41 32.11 6.47
CA LEU A 180 -29.00 30.76 6.87
C LEU A 180 -28.33 29.98 5.73
N TYR A 181 -28.90 30.04 4.52
CA TYR A 181 -28.29 29.46 3.33
C TYR A 181 -26.88 30.04 3.07
N LEU A 182 -26.73 31.37 3.11
CA LEU A 182 -25.44 32.04 2.84
C LEU A 182 -24.39 31.75 3.91
N ILE A 183 -24.80 31.63 5.17
CA ILE A 183 -23.92 31.21 6.27
C ILE A 183 -23.45 29.77 6.07
N ASN A 184 -24.38 28.83 5.81
CA ASN A 184 -24.04 27.43 5.55
C ASN A 184 -23.09 27.31 4.37
N ARG A 185 -23.34 28.07 3.30
CA ARG A 185 -22.45 28.13 2.14
C ARG A 185 -21.06 28.65 2.52
N ALA A 186 -20.95 29.74 3.27
CA ALA A 186 -19.66 30.30 3.69
C ALA A 186 -18.84 29.31 4.53
N TYR A 187 -19.47 28.65 5.52
CA TYR A 187 -18.79 27.61 6.30
C TYR A 187 -18.40 26.40 5.47
N TYR A 188 -19.21 26.03 4.47
CA TYR A 188 -18.91 24.92 3.59
C TYR A 188 -17.65 25.19 2.77
N GLU A 189 -17.50 26.40 2.21
CA GLU A 189 -16.30 26.81 1.48
C GLU A 189 -15.05 26.91 2.36
N GLN A 190 -15.23 27.16 3.66
CA GLN A 190 -14.16 27.16 4.65
C GLN A 190 -13.76 25.73 5.06
N GLY A 191 -14.56 24.71 4.72
CA GLY A 191 -14.40 23.34 5.20
C GLY A 191 -14.87 23.12 6.65
N ASN A 192 -15.57 24.10 7.24
CA ASN A 192 -16.03 24.05 8.62
C ASN A 192 -17.43 23.40 8.72
N TYR A 193 -17.48 22.09 8.41
CA TYR A 193 -18.74 21.33 8.38
C TYR A 193 -19.39 21.19 9.77
N ALA A 194 -18.59 21.20 10.84
CA ALA A 194 -19.08 21.08 12.21
C ALA A 194 -20.03 22.22 12.61
N GLN A 195 -19.73 23.47 12.21
CA GLN A 195 -20.60 24.61 12.50
C GLN A 195 -21.95 24.52 11.78
N ILE A 196 -21.97 23.99 10.56
CA ILE A 196 -23.21 23.74 9.80
C ILE A 196 -24.07 22.69 10.52
N ILE A 197 -23.45 21.57 10.91
CA ILE A 197 -24.11 20.42 11.53
C ILE A 197 -24.67 20.75 12.92
N THR A 198 -23.89 21.42 13.77
CA THR A 198 -24.24 21.62 15.19
C THR A 198 -24.98 22.93 15.45
N GLY A 199 -24.64 24.01 14.74
CA GLY A 199 -25.24 25.33 14.93
C GLY A 199 -26.47 25.52 14.04
N TYR A 200 -26.24 25.59 12.73
CA TYR A 200 -27.26 26.11 11.81
C TYR A 200 -28.32 25.09 11.39
N HIS A 201 -28.03 23.79 11.48
CA HIS A 201 -29.06 22.77 11.38
C HIS A 201 -30.10 22.91 12.50
N TYR A 202 -29.65 23.13 13.75
CA TYR A 202 -30.55 23.38 14.88
C TYR A 202 -31.38 24.66 14.68
N VAL A 203 -30.74 25.75 14.27
CA VAL A 203 -31.44 27.02 14.01
C VAL A 203 -32.51 26.86 12.93
N LEU A 204 -32.19 26.19 11.81
CA LEU A 204 -33.14 26.00 10.72
C LEU A 204 -34.34 25.14 11.12
N ASN A 205 -34.14 24.10 11.94
CA ASN A 205 -35.22 23.20 12.38
C ASN A 205 -36.18 23.85 13.40
N ASN A 206 -35.68 24.78 14.22
CA ASN A 206 -36.51 25.50 15.19
C ASN A 206 -37.16 26.77 14.60
N PHE A 207 -36.73 27.19 13.42
CA PHE A 207 -37.35 28.33 12.73
C PHE A 207 -38.64 27.91 12.00
N PRO A 208 -39.75 28.68 12.12
CA PRO A 208 -41.04 28.32 11.54
C PRO A 208 -40.93 27.94 10.05
N PRO A 209 -41.55 26.83 9.61
CA PRO A 209 -41.41 26.34 8.25
C PRO A 209 -41.96 27.35 7.22
N ASN A 210 -41.23 27.51 6.12
CA ASN A 210 -41.60 28.27 4.95
C ASN A 210 -41.21 27.48 3.69
N VAL A 211 -42.02 27.54 2.63
CA VAL A 211 -41.75 26.84 1.37
C VAL A 211 -40.88 27.75 0.49
N SER A 212 -39.72 28.16 1.02
CA SER A 212 -38.78 29.01 0.30
C SER A 212 -37.71 28.18 -0.39
N LYS A 213 -37.26 28.62 -1.57
CA LYS A 213 -36.11 28.02 -2.25
C LYS A 213 -34.83 28.05 -1.39
N TRP A 214 -34.71 29.04 -0.50
CA TRP A 214 -33.58 29.20 0.40
C TRP A 214 -33.52 28.12 1.46
N ARG A 215 -34.67 27.70 1.99
CA ARG A 215 -34.75 26.59 2.95
C ARG A 215 -34.27 25.29 2.33
N ALA A 216 -34.68 25.01 1.09
CA ALA A 216 -34.24 23.83 0.35
C ALA A 216 -32.72 23.83 0.13
N LEU A 217 -32.13 24.99 -0.24
CA LEU A 217 -30.69 25.13 -0.42
C LEU A 217 -29.91 25.07 0.92
N ALA A 218 -30.46 25.61 2.00
CA ALA A 218 -29.86 25.52 3.32
C ALA A 218 -29.80 24.05 3.80
N TYR A 219 -30.88 23.29 3.62
CA TYR A 219 -30.88 21.84 3.88
C TYR A 219 -29.88 21.09 3.00
N LEU A 220 -29.72 21.48 1.73
CA LEU A 220 -28.74 20.86 0.85
C LEU A 220 -27.33 20.97 1.43
N TYR A 221 -26.89 22.17 1.84
CA TYR A 221 -25.57 22.35 2.47
C TYR A 221 -25.42 21.60 3.80
N ILE A 222 -26.50 21.42 4.55
CA ILE A 222 -26.48 20.58 5.76
C ILE A 222 -26.26 19.11 5.39
N GLY A 223 -27.01 18.59 4.42
CA GLY A 223 -26.83 17.23 3.90
C GLY A 223 -25.41 17.00 3.39
N GLU A 224 -24.88 17.94 2.60
CA GLU A 224 -23.50 17.91 2.12
C GLU A 224 -22.48 17.99 3.27
N ALA A 225 -22.72 18.80 4.30
CA ALA A 225 -21.84 18.87 5.46
C ALA A 225 -21.77 17.53 6.21
N TYR A 226 -22.91 16.88 6.45
CA TYR A 226 -22.94 15.51 7.01
C TYR A 226 -22.19 14.53 6.10
N TYR A 227 -22.37 14.64 4.78
CA TYR A 227 -21.65 13.81 3.81
C TYR A 227 -20.13 14.01 3.88
N GLN A 228 -19.63 15.25 3.89
CA GLN A 228 -18.19 15.55 4.02
C GLN A 228 -17.61 15.04 5.34
N HIS A 229 -18.41 15.07 6.41
CA HIS A 229 -18.06 14.48 7.70
C HIS A 229 -18.24 12.96 7.77
N ARG A 230 -18.58 12.30 6.65
CA ARG A 230 -18.79 10.84 6.53
C ARG A 230 -19.97 10.28 7.34
N PHE A 231 -20.89 11.15 7.75
CA PHE A 231 -22.13 10.80 8.43
C PHE A 231 -23.25 10.56 7.40
N TYR A 232 -23.08 9.49 6.62
CA TYR A 232 -23.95 9.20 5.48
C TYR A 232 -25.39 8.82 5.88
N SER A 233 -25.55 8.15 7.03
CA SER A 233 -26.85 7.81 7.61
C SER A 233 -27.69 9.04 7.94
N GLU A 234 -27.04 10.11 8.37
CA GLU A 234 -27.63 11.39 8.77
C GLU A 234 -27.87 12.30 7.56
N ALA A 235 -27.02 12.21 6.53
CA ALA A 235 -27.20 12.96 5.28
C ALA A 235 -28.43 12.48 4.48
N LYS A 236 -28.66 11.16 4.41
CA LYS A 236 -29.76 10.54 3.66
C LYS A 236 -31.15 11.13 3.96
N PRO A 237 -31.63 11.18 5.22
CA PRO A 237 -32.96 11.70 5.51
C PRO A 237 -33.11 13.19 5.15
N ILE A 238 -32.01 13.96 5.13
CA ILE A 238 -32.01 15.36 4.71
C ILE A 238 -32.21 15.44 3.19
N TYR A 239 -31.53 14.62 2.40
CA TYR A 239 -31.76 14.57 0.96
C TYR A 239 -33.18 14.12 0.61
N GLU A 240 -33.70 13.09 1.29
CA GLU A 240 -35.08 12.62 1.12
C GLU A 240 -36.11 13.70 1.48
N LEU A 241 -35.86 14.45 2.57
CA LEU A 241 -36.66 15.60 2.96
C LEU A 241 -36.70 16.66 1.84
N ILE A 242 -35.55 16.97 1.24
CA ILE A 242 -35.47 17.97 0.16
C ILE A 242 -36.29 17.50 -1.05
N ILE A 243 -36.13 16.25 -1.46
CA ILE A 243 -36.82 15.68 -2.62
C ILE A 243 -38.33 15.65 -2.40
N LYS A 244 -38.78 15.28 -1.19
CA LYS A 244 -40.20 15.18 -0.84
C LYS A 244 -40.88 16.54 -0.76
N ASN A 245 -40.25 17.50 -0.09
CA ASN A 245 -40.88 18.78 0.25
C ASN A 245 -40.61 19.88 -0.78
N TYR A 246 -39.54 19.77 -1.56
CA TYR A 246 -39.13 20.78 -2.54
C TYR A 246 -38.83 20.19 -3.93
N PRO A 247 -39.70 19.32 -4.49
CA PRO A 247 -39.41 18.49 -5.67
C PRO A 247 -39.08 19.29 -6.94
N LEU A 248 -39.55 20.53 -7.05
CA LEU A 248 -39.33 21.41 -8.21
C LEU A 248 -38.12 22.35 -8.05
N THR A 249 -37.37 22.24 -6.96
CA THR A 249 -36.21 23.11 -6.70
C THR A 249 -34.91 22.50 -7.22
N ARG A 250 -33.92 23.34 -7.52
CA ARG A 250 -32.55 22.88 -7.85
C ARG A 250 -31.94 22.03 -6.73
N ALA A 251 -32.30 22.32 -5.47
CA ALA A 251 -31.85 21.53 -4.33
C ALA A 251 -32.31 20.07 -4.41
N ALA A 252 -33.50 19.78 -4.95
CA ALA A 252 -33.97 18.41 -5.12
C ALA A 252 -33.17 17.63 -6.18
N TYR A 253 -32.64 18.28 -7.20
CA TYR A 253 -31.72 17.66 -8.16
C TYR A 253 -30.42 17.23 -7.46
N TYR A 254 -29.77 18.15 -6.75
CA TYR A 254 -28.52 17.85 -6.04
C TYR A 254 -28.73 16.87 -4.88
N ALA A 255 -29.88 16.92 -4.20
CA ALA A 255 -30.22 15.94 -3.19
C ALA A 255 -30.34 14.51 -3.77
N LYS A 256 -30.85 14.37 -5.01
CA LYS A 256 -30.83 13.07 -5.70
C LYS A 256 -29.41 12.60 -6.01
N ASP A 257 -28.51 13.49 -6.43
CA ASP A 257 -27.07 13.16 -6.61
C ASP A 257 -26.41 12.78 -5.28
N GLY A 258 -26.75 13.46 -4.18
CA GLY A 258 -26.32 13.10 -2.83
C GLY A 258 -26.76 11.69 -2.43
N LEU A 259 -27.98 11.26 -2.81
CA LEU A 259 -28.43 9.89 -2.63
C LEU A 259 -27.67 8.89 -3.51
N VAL A 260 -27.30 9.24 -4.75
CA VAL A 260 -26.42 8.40 -5.59
C VAL A 260 -25.11 8.11 -4.85
N TRP A 261 -24.49 9.14 -4.28
CA TRP A 261 -23.29 8.98 -3.46
C TRP A 261 -23.49 8.12 -2.22
N TYR A 262 -24.59 8.31 -1.49
CA TYR A 262 -24.93 7.45 -0.36
C TYR A 262 -24.89 5.97 -0.77
N HIS A 263 -25.53 5.62 -1.89
CA HIS A 263 -25.54 4.26 -2.41
C HIS A 263 -24.15 3.81 -2.88
N LEU A 264 -23.36 4.68 -3.52
CA LEU A 264 -21.96 4.39 -3.88
C LEU A 264 -21.10 4.04 -2.66
N GLN A 265 -21.22 4.80 -1.57
CA GLN A 265 -20.48 4.55 -0.33
C GLN A 265 -20.94 3.27 0.39
N LYS A 266 -22.20 2.86 0.20
CA LYS A 266 -22.73 1.58 0.70
C LYS A 266 -22.43 0.37 -0.21
N GLY A 267 -21.87 0.59 -1.40
CA GLY A 267 -21.65 -0.47 -2.40
C GLY A 267 -22.92 -0.91 -3.13
N GLU A 268 -23.99 -0.12 -3.07
CA GLU A 268 -25.29 -0.39 -3.68
C GLU A 268 -25.35 0.19 -5.11
N TYR A 269 -24.45 -0.27 -5.99
CA TYR A 269 -24.21 0.31 -7.32
C TYR A 269 -25.42 0.27 -8.26
N ASP A 270 -26.26 -0.77 -8.19
CA ASP A 270 -27.49 -0.88 -8.98
C ASP A 270 -28.50 0.22 -8.61
N ALA A 271 -28.66 0.49 -7.31
CA ALA A 271 -29.51 1.55 -6.81
C ALA A 271 -28.97 2.93 -7.21
N ALA A 272 -27.65 3.13 -7.10
CA ALA A 272 -26.96 4.34 -7.54
C ALA A 272 -27.19 4.61 -9.05
N ASN A 273 -27.03 3.58 -9.89
CA ASN A 273 -27.21 3.71 -11.34
C ASN A 273 -28.66 4.01 -11.72
N LYS A 274 -29.62 3.34 -11.09
CA LYS A 274 -31.06 3.59 -11.30
C LYS A 274 -31.44 5.03 -10.94
N LEU A 275 -30.94 5.54 -9.81
CA LEU A 275 -31.15 6.93 -9.41
C LEU A 275 -30.54 7.90 -10.41
N LEU A 276 -29.34 7.61 -10.91
CA LEU A 276 -28.68 8.46 -11.91
C LEU A 276 -29.45 8.50 -13.24
N GLN A 277 -30.01 7.37 -13.69
CA GLN A 277 -30.89 7.32 -14.87
C GLN A 277 -32.16 8.15 -14.66
N GLN A 278 -32.75 8.12 -13.45
CA GLN A 278 -33.87 8.98 -13.11
C GLN A 278 -33.47 10.46 -13.17
N ILE A 279 -32.31 10.83 -12.62
CA ILE A 279 -31.79 12.21 -12.68
C ILE A 279 -31.62 12.66 -14.14
N ALA A 280 -31.06 11.82 -15.02
CA ALA A 280 -30.88 12.13 -16.43
C ALA A 280 -32.22 12.36 -17.17
N SER A 281 -33.29 11.64 -16.80
CA SER A 281 -34.63 11.84 -17.36
C SER A 281 -35.34 13.11 -16.87
N LEU A 282 -34.84 13.70 -15.78
CA LEU A 282 -35.42 14.85 -15.11
C LEU A 282 -34.73 16.17 -15.49
N GLU A 283 -34.05 16.26 -16.65
CA GLU A 283 -33.44 17.51 -17.12
C GLU A 283 -34.37 18.69 -16.79
N PRO A 284 -33.88 19.74 -16.09
CA PRO A 284 -34.76 20.77 -15.56
C PRO A 284 -35.56 21.38 -16.70
N THR A 285 -36.85 21.09 -16.75
CA THR A 285 -37.78 21.77 -17.65
C THR A 285 -37.67 23.26 -17.33
N LYS A 286 -37.16 24.02 -18.30
CA LYS A 286 -36.96 25.48 -18.28
C LYS A 286 -37.88 26.19 -17.28
N PRO A 287 -37.38 26.76 -16.18
CA PRO A 287 -38.05 27.89 -15.58
C PRO A 287 -37.98 29.03 -16.60
N LYS A 288 -39.11 29.48 -17.11
CA LYS A 288 -39.18 30.64 -18.02
C LYS A 288 -38.55 31.86 -17.31
N GLY A 289 -37.33 32.26 -17.69
CA GLY A 289 -36.79 33.58 -17.32
C GLY A 289 -35.28 33.72 -17.07
N GLU A 290 -34.49 32.66 -16.94
CA GLU A 290 -33.09 32.78 -16.47
C GLU A 290 -32.06 32.55 -17.59
N LYS A 291 -31.32 33.61 -17.97
CA LYS A 291 -30.31 33.64 -19.05
C LYS A 291 -28.93 33.08 -18.62
N GLY A 292 -28.86 31.80 -18.20
CA GLY A 292 -27.62 31.11 -17.78
C GLY A 292 -27.18 29.93 -18.69
N GLU A 293 -27.68 29.87 -19.92
CA GLU A 293 -27.94 28.63 -20.68
C GLU A 293 -26.75 27.72 -21.10
N LYS A 294 -25.48 28.15 -21.10
CA LYS A 294 -24.37 27.33 -21.68
C LYS A 294 -23.48 26.63 -20.65
N THR A 295 -23.22 27.23 -19.50
CA THR A 295 -22.37 26.64 -18.47
C THR A 295 -23.10 25.50 -17.72
N GLU A 296 -24.40 25.64 -17.48
CA GLU A 296 -25.19 24.73 -16.63
C GLU A 296 -25.39 23.32 -17.23
N LYS A 297 -25.66 23.22 -18.55
CA LYS A 297 -25.83 21.91 -19.21
C LYS A 297 -24.53 21.11 -19.23
N THR A 298 -23.40 21.80 -19.32
CA THR A 298 -22.06 21.22 -19.36
C THR A 298 -21.68 20.65 -17.99
N GLU A 299 -22.03 21.34 -16.89
CA GLU A 299 -21.74 20.92 -15.51
C GLU A 299 -22.52 19.67 -15.08
N ASN A 300 -23.82 19.59 -15.38
CA ASN A 300 -24.62 18.41 -15.06
C ASN A 300 -24.18 17.16 -15.83
N THR A 301 -23.71 17.36 -17.07
CA THR A 301 -23.18 16.28 -17.91
C THR A 301 -21.85 15.77 -17.35
N GLU A 302 -20.94 16.66 -16.96
CA GLU A 302 -19.66 16.31 -16.33
C GLU A 302 -19.85 15.49 -15.05
N LEU A 303 -20.76 15.93 -14.17
CA LEU A 303 -21.09 15.22 -12.94
C LEU A 303 -21.63 13.83 -13.23
N SER A 304 -22.60 13.72 -14.15
CA SER A 304 -23.18 12.42 -14.54
C SER A 304 -22.12 11.45 -15.08
N ILE A 305 -21.19 11.93 -15.93
CA ILE A 305 -20.10 11.10 -16.47
C ILE A 305 -19.20 10.57 -15.35
N SER A 306 -18.80 11.45 -14.43
CA SER A 306 -17.98 11.06 -13.27
C SER A 306 -18.71 10.04 -12.39
N ARG A 307 -20.02 10.19 -12.14
CA ARG A 307 -20.81 9.22 -11.35
C ARG A 307 -20.87 7.86 -12.00
N GLN A 308 -21.16 7.79 -13.30
CA GLN A 308 -21.18 6.52 -14.03
C GLN A 308 -19.82 5.84 -14.00
N TYR A 309 -18.74 6.60 -14.14
CA TYR A 309 -17.40 6.05 -14.07
C TYR A 309 -17.11 5.42 -12.69
N GLU A 310 -17.48 6.10 -11.60
CA GLU A 310 -17.35 5.55 -10.23
C GLU A 310 -18.24 4.33 -9.97
N ILE A 311 -19.46 4.30 -10.53
CA ILE A 311 -20.31 3.09 -10.50
C ILE A 311 -19.59 1.92 -11.18
N GLY A 312 -19.00 2.15 -12.36
CA GLY A 312 -18.20 1.16 -13.08
C GLY A 312 -17.03 0.64 -12.23
N ASN A 313 -16.27 1.53 -11.58
CA ASN A 313 -15.15 1.16 -10.72
C ASN A 313 -15.62 0.33 -9.52
N GLY A 314 -16.73 0.73 -8.92
CA GLY A 314 -17.35 0.03 -7.81
C GLY A 314 -17.78 -1.40 -8.17
N LEU A 315 -18.47 -1.55 -9.30
CA LEU A 315 -18.88 -2.85 -9.83
C LEU A 315 -17.67 -3.74 -10.15
N PHE A 316 -16.60 -3.16 -10.72
CA PHE A 316 -15.35 -3.86 -10.97
C PHE A 316 -14.73 -4.39 -9.67
N ASN A 317 -14.70 -3.58 -8.60
CA ASN A 317 -14.18 -3.98 -7.29
C ASN A 317 -15.03 -5.09 -6.63
N GLN A 318 -16.32 -5.14 -6.92
CA GLN A 318 -17.21 -6.24 -6.53
C GLN A 318 -17.11 -7.49 -7.42
N GLN A 319 -16.19 -7.51 -8.38
CA GLN A 319 -16.01 -8.58 -9.36
C GLN A 319 -17.21 -8.77 -10.31
N LYS A 320 -18.11 -7.78 -10.40
CA LYS A 320 -19.24 -7.75 -11.35
C LYS A 320 -18.78 -7.18 -12.68
N TYR A 321 -17.89 -7.89 -13.37
CA TYR A 321 -17.14 -7.37 -14.52
C TYR A 321 -18.02 -7.09 -15.73
N GLU A 322 -19.07 -7.88 -15.99
CA GLU A 322 -19.99 -7.67 -17.11
C GLU A 322 -20.77 -6.36 -16.95
N GLN A 323 -21.28 -6.10 -15.75
CA GLN A 323 -22.03 -4.88 -15.44
C GLN A 323 -21.11 -3.66 -15.51
N ALA A 324 -19.90 -3.74 -14.95
CA ALA A 324 -18.89 -2.68 -15.05
C ALA A 324 -18.55 -2.37 -16.51
N LEU A 325 -18.35 -3.42 -17.32
CA LEU A 325 -18.05 -3.30 -18.74
C LEU A 325 -19.17 -2.60 -19.52
N GLU A 326 -20.44 -2.91 -19.22
CA GLU A 326 -21.59 -2.24 -19.85
C GLU A 326 -21.58 -0.73 -19.57
N ILE A 327 -21.31 -0.33 -18.32
CA ILE A 327 -21.21 1.08 -17.92
C ILE A 327 -20.08 1.78 -18.68
N TYR A 328 -18.87 1.20 -18.71
CA TYR A 328 -17.74 1.79 -19.42
C TYR A 328 -17.99 1.90 -20.93
N LYS A 329 -18.55 0.86 -21.55
CA LYS A 329 -18.90 0.89 -22.99
C LYS A 329 -19.87 2.01 -23.30
N ASN A 330 -20.89 2.20 -22.47
CA ASN A 330 -21.87 3.25 -22.68
C ASN A 330 -21.23 4.65 -22.55
N LEU A 331 -20.37 4.84 -21.56
CA LEU A 331 -19.59 6.08 -21.37
C LEU A 331 -18.73 6.40 -22.58
N ILE A 332 -17.93 5.45 -23.04
CA ILE A 332 -17.01 5.60 -24.18
C ILE A 332 -17.80 5.93 -25.45
N LYS A 333 -18.93 5.26 -25.68
CA LYS A 333 -19.79 5.47 -26.85
C LYS A 333 -20.44 6.86 -26.84
N THR A 334 -20.87 7.32 -25.67
CA THR A 334 -21.67 8.55 -25.54
C THR A 334 -20.80 9.80 -25.45
N TYR A 335 -19.63 9.71 -24.80
CA TYR A 335 -18.77 10.86 -24.51
C TYR A 335 -17.30 10.63 -24.92
N PRO A 336 -17.02 10.24 -26.17
CA PRO A 336 -15.71 9.74 -26.60
C PRO A 336 -14.55 10.72 -26.47
N GLN A 337 -14.78 12.01 -26.22
CA GLN A 337 -13.76 13.06 -26.08
C GLN A 337 -13.58 13.53 -24.62
N HIS A 338 -14.30 12.94 -23.68
CA HIS A 338 -14.24 13.33 -22.28
C HIS A 338 -12.92 12.88 -21.62
N LYS A 339 -12.39 13.68 -20.68
CA LYS A 339 -11.08 13.46 -20.04
C LYS A 339 -10.92 12.10 -19.32
N LEU A 340 -12.02 11.46 -18.93
CA LEU A 340 -12.05 10.13 -18.28
C LEU A 340 -12.13 8.96 -19.26
N MET A 341 -12.27 9.21 -20.56
CA MET A 341 -12.42 8.11 -21.54
C MET A 341 -11.17 7.24 -21.71
N PRO A 342 -9.93 7.76 -21.63
CA PRO A 342 -8.75 6.90 -21.57
C PRO A 342 -8.84 5.92 -20.40
N ASP A 343 -9.21 6.39 -19.20
CA ASP A 343 -9.37 5.55 -18.02
C ASP A 343 -10.50 4.53 -18.19
N ALA A 344 -11.65 4.94 -18.74
CA ALA A 344 -12.77 4.03 -19.02
C ALA A 344 -12.41 2.95 -20.05
N LEU A 345 -11.67 3.29 -21.11
CA LEU A 345 -11.14 2.33 -22.08
C LEU A 345 -10.19 1.33 -21.41
N TYR A 346 -9.28 1.82 -20.57
CA TYR A 346 -8.34 0.97 -19.83
C TYR A 346 -9.08 0.00 -18.91
N GLN A 347 -10.04 0.50 -18.12
CA GLN A 347 -10.87 -0.30 -17.23
C GLN A 347 -11.75 -1.30 -17.99
N SER A 348 -12.27 -0.94 -19.17
CA SER A 348 -13.01 -1.88 -20.02
C SER A 348 -12.15 -3.06 -20.48
N GLY A 349 -10.87 -2.80 -20.83
CA GLY A 349 -9.90 -3.85 -21.14
C GLY A 349 -9.61 -4.74 -19.92
N LEU A 350 -9.48 -4.15 -18.72
CA LEU A 350 -9.34 -4.93 -17.48
C LEU A 350 -10.58 -5.80 -17.18
N CYS A 351 -11.79 -5.30 -17.46
CA CYS A 351 -13.01 -6.11 -17.33
C CYS A 351 -12.97 -7.31 -18.26
N TYR A 352 -12.68 -7.10 -19.56
CA TYR A 352 -12.53 -8.19 -20.51
C TYR A 352 -11.45 -9.20 -20.08
N TYR A 353 -10.32 -8.71 -19.58
CA TYR A 353 -9.24 -9.55 -19.09
C TYR A 353 -9.66 -10.41 -17.90
N ARG A 354 -10.41 -9.85 -16.95
CA ARG A 354 -10.94 -10.58 -15.78
C ARG A 354 -12.01 -11.60 -16.16
N LEU A 355 -12.70 -11.37 -17.28
CA LEU A 355 -13.63 -12.31 -17.91
C LEU A 355 -12.94 -13.32 -18.84
N GLU A 356 -11.60 -13.32 -18.88
CA GLU A 356 -10.78 -14.20 -19.74
C GLU A 356 -10.98 -13.99 -21.26
N TYR A 357 -11.64 -12.89 -21.63
CA TYR A 357 -11.80 -12.44 -23.01
C TYR A 357 -10.57 -11.65 -23.49
N TYR A 358 -9.43 -12.34 -23.57
CA TYR A 358 -8.12 -11.72 -23.80
C TYR A 358 -7.99 -10.97 -25.13
N SER A 359 -8.61 -11.46 -26.21
CA SER A 359 -8.58 -10.76 -27.51
C SER A 359 -9.34 -9.43 -27.44
N GLN A 360 -10.55 -9.44 -26.85
CA GLN A 360 -11.31 -8.20 -26.64
C GLN A 360 -10.62 -7.23 -25.66
N ALA A 361 -9.91 -7.75 -24.66
CA ALA A 361 -9.10 -6.93 -23.75
C ALA A 361 -7.99 -6.19 -24.51
N ILE A 362 -7.24 -6.92 -25.35
CA ILE A 362 -6.19 -6.34 -26.20
C ILE A 362 -6.78 -5.31 -27.17
N ASP A 363 -7.92 -5.58 -27.80
CA ASP A 363 -8.57 -4.63 -28.72
C ASP A 363 -9.02 -3.35 -28.01
N ALA A 364 -9.54 -3.44 -26.78
CA ALA A 364 -9.91 -2.29 -25.98
C ALA A 364 -8.69 -1.40 -25.65
N TRP A 365 -7.57 -2.02 -25.24
CA TRP A 365 -6.32 -1.31 -24.96
C TRP A 365 -5.66 -0.75 -26.23
N LYS A 366 -5.72 -1.45 -27.37
CA LYS A 366 -5.26 -0.92 -28.66
C LYS A 366 -6.01 0.35 -29.06
N LYS A 367 -7.34 0.37 -28.90
CA LYS A 367 -8.16 1.57 -29.15
C LYS A 367 -7.74 2.73 -28.26
N LEU A 368 -7.39 2.47 -27.00
CA LEU A 368 -6.86 3.51 -26.11
C LEU A 368 -5.58 4.11 -26.67
N ILE A 369 -4.63 3.27 -27.10
CA ILE A 369 -3.34 3.73 -27.64
C ILE A 369 -3.52 4.50 -28.95
N GLU A 370 -4.46 4.07 -29.81
CA GLU A 370 -4.77 4.74 -31.08
C GLU A 370 -5.39 6.12 -30.88
N ILE A 371 -6.35 6.24 -29.96
CA ILE A 371 -7.09 7.49 -29.74
C ILE A 371 -6.32 8.43 -28.81
N TYR A 372 -5.56 7.90 -27.85
CA TYR A 372 -4.90 8.66 -26.78
C TYR A 372 -3.40 8.32 -26.62
N PRO A 373 -2.58 8.43 -27.68
CA PRO A 373 -1.21 7.91 -27.69
C PRO A 373 -0.26 8.57 -26.68
N THR A 374 -0.55 9.81 -26.26
CA THR A 374 0.27 10.58 -25.29
C THR A 374 -0.26 10.53 -23.86
N HIS A 375 -1.40 9.87 -23.62
CA HIS A 375 -1.99 9.77 -22.28
C HIS A 375 -1.21 8.75 -21.43
N SER A 376 -1.12 8.98 -20.12
CA SER A 376 -0.40 8.07 -19.20
C SER A 376 -0.91 6.63 -19.26
N MET A 377 -2.23 6.45 -19.44
CA MET A 377 -2.86 5.13 -19.59
C MET A 377 -2.45 4.39 -20.87
N ALA A 378 -1.89 5.06 -21.89
CA ALA A 378 -1.41 4.39 -23.10
C ALA A 378 -0.24 3.45 -22.80
N VAL A 379 0.69 3.87 -21.93
CA VAL A 379 1.84 3.03 -21.56
C VAL A 379 1.40 1.84 -20.72
N GLU A 380 0.50 2.07 -19.76
CA GLU A 380 -0.12 1.01 -18.97
C GLU A 380 -0.90 0.01 -19.86
N ALA A 381 -1.60 0.50 -20.88
CA ALA A 381 -2.29 -0.34 -21.86
C ALA A 381 -1.33 -1.20 -22.67
N ILE A 382 -0.21 -0.65 -23.17
CA ILE A 382 0.82 -1.40 -23.88
C ILE A 382 1.40 -2.50 -22.98
N TYR A 383 1.68 -2.17 -21.72
CA TYR A 383 2.15 -3.15 -20.73
C TYR A 383 1.14 -4.29 -20.54
N LYS A 384 -0.14 -3.97 -20.37
CA LYS A 384 -1.20 -4.98 -20.22
C LYS A 384 -1.37 -5.85 -21.45
N ILE A 385 -1.23 -5.29 -22.65
CA ILE A 385 -1.19 -6.07 -23.90
C ILE A 385 0.00 -7.04 -23.88
N ALA A 386 1.20 -6.55 -23.52
CA ALA A 386 2.41 -7.36 -23.45
C ALA A 386 2.33 -8.50 -22.42
N ASP A 387 1.77 -8.24 -21.23
CA ASP A 387 1.54 -9.24 -20.18
C ASP A 387 0.46 -10.26 -20.59
N THR A 388 -0.56 -9.83 -21.34
CA THR A 388 -1.58 -10.73 -21.86
C THR A 388 -0.97 -11.70 -22.88
N TYR A 389 -0.13 -11.22 -23.79
CA TYR A 389 0.60 -12.09 -24.71
C TYR A 389 1.61 -13.01 -24.00
N PHE A 390 2.28 -12.51 -22.96
CA PHE A 390 3.18 -13.33 -22.14
C PHE A 390 2.43 -14.51 -21.52
N ARG A 391 1.25 -14.27 -20.94
CA ARG A 391 0.40 -15.31 -20.35
C ARG A 391 -0.15 -16.28 -21.37
N SER A 392 -0.44 -15.83 -22.59
CA SER A 392 -0.82 -16.70 -23.70
C SER A 392 0.37 -17.40 -24.35
N GLN A 393 1.59 -17.27 -23.79
CA GLN A 393 2.85 -17.82 -24.30
C GLN A 393 3.25 -17.31 -25.70
N ASP A 394 2.62 -16.24 -26.17
CA ASP A 394 3.00 -15.56 -27.41
C ASP A 394 4.12 -14.57 -27.09
N TYR A 395 5.29 -15.13 -26.77
CA TYR A 395 6.44 -14.38 -26.29
C TYR A 395 6.96 -13.39 -27.35
N GLU A 396 6.82 -13.69 -28.64
CA GLU A 396 7.22 -12.79 -29.72
C GLU A 396 6.40 -11.49 -29.69
N LYS A 397 5.07 -11.59 -29.65
CA LYS A 397 4.22 -10.40 -29.54
C LYS A 397 4.38 -9.69 -28.20
N SER A 398 4.64 -10.44 -27.13
CA SER A 398 4.92 -9.87 -25.81
C SER A 398 6.19 -9.00 -25.85
N ILE A 399 7.30 -9.52 -26.39
CA ILE A 399 8.57 -8.79 -26.56
C ILE A 399 8.36 -7.52 -27.38
N ILE A 400 7.65 -7.60 -28.52
CA ILE A 400 7.36 -6.42 -29.36
C ILE A 400 6.67 -5.31 -28.56
N ASN A 401 5.67 -5.64 -27.74
CA ASN A 401 4.95 -4.64 -26.97
C ASN A 401 5.76 -4.11 -25.78
N TYR A 402 6.55 -4.94 -25.10
CA TYR A 402 7.47 -4.43 -24.06
C TYR A 402 8.56 -3.53 -24.66
N GLN A 403 9.12 -3.91 -25.81
CA GLN A 403 10.13 -3.11 -26.51
C GLN A 403 9.55 -1.75 -26.93
N ARG A 404 8.29 -1.72 -27.34
CA ARG A 404 7.57 -0.48 -27.65
C ARG A 404 7.56 0.52 -26.48
N ILE A 405 7.44 0.05 -25.24
CA ILE A 405 7.51 0.92 -24.04
C ILE A 405 8.89 1.58 -23.94
N ILE A 406 9.95 0.81 -24.23
CA ILE A 406 11.34 1.26 -24.15
C ILE A 406 11.65 2.29 -25.25
N ASP A 407 11.17 2.04 -26.47
CA ASP A 407 11.51 2.85 -27.64
C ASP A 407 10.63 4.11 -27.76
N GLU A 408 9.32 3.99 -27.55
CA GLU A 408 8.37 5.10 -27.73
C GLU A 408 8.17 5.93 -26.46
N TYR A 409 8.41 5.36 -25.27
CA TYR A 409 8.11 5.99 -23.99
C TYR A 409 9.31 5.99 -23.01
N PRO A 410 10.48 6.55 -23.39
CA PRO A 410 11.74 6.45 -22.64
C PRO A 410 11.77 7.18 -21.29
N GLN A 411 10.72 7.92 -20.94
CA GLN A 411 10.54 8.56 -19.62
C GLN A 411 9.51 7.81 -18.74
N SER A 412 8.92 6.72 -19.23
CA SER A 412 7.92 5.96 -18.49
C SER A 412 8.54 5.23 -17.29
N PRO A 413 7.85 5.19 -16.13
CA PRO A 413 8.29 4.35 -15.01
C PRO A 413 8.32 2.85 -15.35
N GLY A 414 7.59 2.40 -16.37
CA GLY A 414 7.47 0.99 -16.76
C GLY A 414 8.66 0.41 -17.55
N ILE A 415 9.65 1.22 -17.94
CA ILE A 415 10.77 0.77 -18.78
C ILE A 415 11.59 -0.33 -18.12
N LYS A 416 11.86 -0.19 -16.82
CA LYS A 416 12.71 -1.14 -16.08
C LYS A 416 12.03 -2.50 -15.96
N GLU A 417 10.72 -2.50 -15.69
CA GLU A 417 9.90 -3.72 -15.73
C GLU A 417 9.87 -4.30 -17.15
N ALA A 418 9.74 -3.48 -18.19
CA ALA A 418 9.76 -3.95 -19.58
C ALA A 418 11.07 -4.66 -19.95
N TYR A 419 12.24 -4.13 -19.55
CA TYR A 419 13.53 -4.82 -19.73
C TYR A 419 13.56 -6.19 -19.07
N LEU A 420 13.13 -6.27 -17.80
CA LEU A 420 13.07 -7.54 -17.06
C LEU A 420 12.13 -8.54 -17.74
N ARG A 421 10.94 -8.08 -18.17
CA ARG A 421 9.94 -8.92 -18.83
C ARG A 421 10.41 -9.46 -20.18
N ILE A 422 11.14 -8.67 -20.98
CA ILE A 422 11.74 -9.14 -22.23
C ILE A 422 12.73 -10.28 -21.97
N GLY A 423 13.59 -10.14 -20.94
CA GLY A 423 14.50 -11.23 -20.54
C GLY A 423 13.74 -12.49 -20.12
N GLN A 424 12.65 -12.35 -19.37
CA GLN A 424 11.77 -13.46 -18.99
C GLN A 424 11.07 -14.12 -20.20
N CYS A 425 10.67 -13.34 -21.21
CA CYS A 425 10.14 -13.88 -22.47
C CYS A 425 11.17 -14.76 -23.16
N TYR A 426 12.42 -14.29 -23.33
CA TYR A 426 13.48 -15.09 -23.94
C TYR A 426 13.83 -16.32 -23.10
N TYR A 427 13.81 -16.21 -21.77
CA TYR A 427 13.97 -17.35 -20.89
C TYR A 427 12.87 -18.40 -21.12
N ASN A 428 11.60 -18.00 -21.23
CA ASN A 428 10.51 -18.95 -21.49
C ASN A 428 10.52 -19.52 -22.91
N GLN A 429 11.17 -18.85 -23.86
CA GLN A 429 11.46 -19.37 -25.21
C GLN A 429 12.67 -20.30 -25.25
N GLU A 430 13.28 -20.63 -24.10
CA GLU A 430 14.54 -21.38 -23.99
C GLU A 430 15.73 -20.73 -24.71
N ASN A 431 15.62 -19.43 -25.02
CA ASN A 431 16.70 -18.65 -25.61
C ASN A 431 17.55 -18.03 -24.50
N ASP A 432 18.33 -18.88 -23.83
CA ASP A 432 19.14 -18.52 -22.65
C ASP A 432 20.11 -17.35 -22.93
N ASP A 433 20.74 -17.35 -24.11
CA ASP A 433 21.75 -16.34 -24.46
C ASP A 433 21.13 -14.94 -24.56
N LYS A 434 19.99 -14.81 -25.26
CA LYS A 434 19.27 -13.53 -25.33
C LYS A 434 18.66 -13.13 -23.98
N ALA A 435 18.23 -14.10 -23.17
CA ALA A 435 17.71 -13.80 -21.84
C ALA A 435 18.79 -13.14 -20.96
N ILE A 436 20.00 -13.72 -20.93
CA ILE A 436 21.14 -13.16 -20.19
C ILE A 436 21.48 -11.75 -20.71
N GLU A 437 21.56 -11.55 -22.02
CA GLU A 437 21.82 -10.24 -22.61
C GLU A 437 20.80 -9.18 -22.14
N CYS A 438 19.51 -9.52 -22.11
CA CYS A 438 18.45 -8.62 -21.66
C CYS A 438 18.56 -8.30 -20.16
N PHE A 439 18.84 -9.29 -19.32
CA PHE A 439 19.05 -9.09 -17.89
C PHE A 439 20.33 -8.29 -17.60
N GLN A 440 21.39 -8.46 -18.39
CA GLN A 440 22.59 -7.62 -18.30
C GLN A 440 22.30 -6.16 -18.68
N ASN A 441 21.43 -5.93 -19.66
CA ASN A 441 21.08 -4.58 -20.08
C ASN A 441 20.42 -3.76 -18.96
N ILE A 442 19.53 -4.37 -18.17
CA ILE A 442 18.92 -3.68 -17.02
C ILE A 442 19.94 -3.40 -15.91
N ILE A 443 20.78 -4.39 -15.57
CA ILE A 443 21.86 -4.23 -14.59
C ILE A 443 22.81 -3.08 -15.00
N ASN A 444 23.18 -3.00 -16.27
CA ASN A 444 24.07 -1.97 -16.79
C ASN A 444 23.43 -0.57 -16.87
N LYS A 445 22.13 -0.48 -17.19
CA LYS A 445 21.43 0.81 -17.36
C LYS A 445 20.87 1.35 -16.04
N TYR A 446 20.49 0.47 -15.12
CA TYR A 446 19.82 0.82 -13.87
C TYR A 446 20.44 0.10 -12.66
N PRO A 447 21.75 0.24 -12.42
CA PRO A 447 22.48 -0.55 -11.41
C PRO A 447 21.94 -0.40 -9.99
N ASP A 448 21.28 0.70 -9.64
CA ASP A 448 20.72 0.94 -8.30
C ASP A 448 19.22 0.65 -8.17
N ASP A 449 18.59 0.14 -9.23
CA ASP A 449 17.17 -0.20 -9.21
C ASP A 449 16.94 -1.60 -8.63
N PRO A 450 15.91 -1.82 -7.80
CA PRO A 450 15.55 -3.16 -7.31
C PRO A 450 15.41 -4.20 -8.43
N LYS A 451 14.99 -3.79 -9.64
CA LYS A 451 14.88 -4.70 -10.79
C LYS A 451 16.21 -5.26 -11.30
N SER A 452 17.33 -4.63 -10.95
CA SER A 452 18.66 -5.15 -11.29
C SER A 452 19.06 -6.32 -10.39
N SER A 453 18.56 -6.38 -9.14
CA SER A 453 18.68 -7.58 -8.30
C SER A 453 17.79 -8.70 -8.84
N ASP A 454 16.52 -8.42 -9.16
CA ASP A 454 15.62 -9.39 -9.83
C ASP A 454 16.25 -9.98 -11.11
N ALA A 455 16.95 -9.14 -11.89
CA ALA A 455 17.64 -9.56 -13.11
C ALA A 455 18.88 -10.42 -12.84
N LEU A 456 19.61 -10.16 -11.75
CA LEU A 456 20.75 -10.98 -11.35
C LEU A 456 20.31 -12.39 -10.96
N GLU A 457 19.27 -12.51 -10.13
CA GLU A 457 18.67 -13.80 -9.78
C GLU A 457 18.16 -14.55 -11.02
N ALA A 458 17.56 -13.82 -11.97
CA ALA A 458 17.11 -14.40 -13.23
C ALA A 458 18.28 -14.93 -14.07
N ILE A 459 19.42 -14.23 -14.13
CA ILE A 459 20.65 -14.72 -14.79
C ILE A 459 21.14 -16.01 -14.14
N GLU A 460 21.20 -16.08 -12.80
CA GLU A 460 21.60 -17.30 -12.10
C GLU A 460 20.68 -18.47 -12.44
N THR A 461 19.37 -18.22 -12.51
CA THR A 461 18.35 -19.22 -12.89
C THR A 461 18.54 -19.71 -14.34
N VAL A 462 18.81 -18.78 -15.27
CA VAL A 462 19.10 -19.11 -16.68
C VAL A 462 20.33 -20.02 -16.77
N LEU A 463 21.37 -19.69 -16.03
CA LEU A 463 22.64 -20.41 -16.06
C LEU A 463 22.55 -21.80 -15.43
N TYR A 464 21.82 -21.94 -14.33
CA TYR A 464 21.51 -23.25 -13.75
C TYR A 464 20.76 -24.16 -14.75
N ARG A 465 19.83 -23.61 -15.53
CA ARG A 465 19.17 -24.37 -16.61
C ARG A 465 20.16 -24.79 -17.69
N LYS A 466 21.06 -23.90 -18.13
CA LYS A 466 22.12 -24.25 -19.10
C LYS A 466 23.03 -25.36 -18.58
N GLU A 467 23.39 -25.31 -17.29
CA GLU A 467 24.18 -26.34 -16.63
C GLU A 467 23.50 -27.70 -16.70
N LYS A 468 22.24 -27.79 -16.24
CA LYS A 468 21.44 -29.01 -16.31
C LYS A 468 21.32 -29.56 -17.72
N ASN A 469 21.16 -28.69 -18.71
CA ASN A 469 21.09 -29.10 -20.12
C ASN A 469 22.43 -29.61 -20.66
N LEU A 470 23.56 -29.08 -20.19
CA LEU A 470 24.90 -29.56 -20.52
C LEU A 470 25.20 -30.91 -19.83
N LEU A 471 24.82 -31.04 -18.56
CA LEU A 471 24.91 -32.27 -17.77
C LEU A 471 24.25 -33.45 -18.49
N ASN A 472 23.02 -33.24 -18.98
CA ASN A 472 22.26 -34.25 -19.72
C ASN A 472 22.93 -34.66 -21.06
N LYS A 473 23.81 -33.83 -21.62
CA LYS A 473 24.45 -34.07 -22.93
C LYS A 473 25.85 -34.66 -22.83
N GLN A 474 26.62 -34.39 -21.77
CA GLN A 474 28.06 -34.67 -21.74
C GLN A 474 28.55 -35.53 -20.56
N GLY A 475 27.69 -35.88 -19.59
CA GLY A 475 28.04 -36.86 -18.55
C GLY A 475 29.15 -36.46 -17.56
N THR A 476 29.78 -35.28 -17.70
CA THR A 476 30.80 -34.77 -16.77
C THR A 476 30.24 -33.59 -15.96
N GLY A 477 29.74 -33.93 -14.77
CA GLY A 477 29.12 -33.05 -13.78
C GLY A 477 29.81 -31.73 -13.53
N GLN A 478 31.05 -31.86 -13.06
CA GLN A 478 31.78 -30.80 -12.39
C GLN A 478 32.43 -29.81 -13.36
N ASP A 479 32.77 -30.22 -14.58
CA ASP A 479 33.40 -29.34 -15.57
C ASP A 479 32.42 -28.31 -16.15
N ALA A 480 31.14 -28.68 -16.29
CA ALA A 480 30.10 -27.78 -16.76
C ALA A 480 29.76 -26.71 -15.71
N GLU A 481 29.63 -27.12 -14.45
CA GLU A 481 29.43 -26.23 -13.30
C GLU A 481 30.56 -25.22 -13.16
N LYS A 482 31.82 -25.69 -13.19
CA LYS A 482 33.01 -24.81 -13.11
C LYS A 482 33.03 -23.79 -14.24
N LYS A 483 32.76 -24.18 -15.49
CA LYS A 483 32.71 -23.26 -16.64
C LYS A 483 31.62 -22.19 -16.50
N ILE A 484 30.43 -22.58 -16.03
CA ILE A 484 29.31 -21.65 -15.87
C ILE A 484 29.56 -20.66 -14.75
N ASN A 485 30.01 -21.15 -13.59
CA ASN A 485 30.40 -20.28 -12.48
C ASN A 485 31.51 -19.31 -12.90
N GLN A 486 32.42 -19.70 -13.79
CA GLN A 486 33.44 -18.82 -14.34
C GLN A 486 32.87 -17.68 -15.21
N ILE A 487 31.83 -17.94 -16.02
CA ILE A 487 31.12 -16.89 -16.78
C ILE A 487 30.45 -15.90 -15.82
N ILE A 488 29.82 -16.39 -14.74
CA ILE A 488 29.18 -15.54 -13.73
C ILE A 488 30.24 -14.69 -13.03
N ILE A 489 31.35 -15.29 -12.61
CA ILE A 489 32.45 -14.60 -11.95
C ILE A 489 32.93 -13.41 -12.79
N GLU A 490 33.17 -13.60 -14.09
CA GLU A 490 33.62 -12.52 -14.98
C GLU A 490 32.56 -11.41 -15.14
N MET A 491 31.28 -11.78 -15.18
CA MET A 491 30.18 -10.82 -15.21
C MET A 491 30.10 -9.97 -13.92
N LEU A 492 30.11 -10.62 -12.75
CA LEU A 492 30.01 -9.95 -11.45
C LEU A 492 31.23 -9.06 -11.19
N LYS A 493 32.43 -9.52 -11.55
CA LYS A 493 33.63 -8.68 -11.53
C LYS A 493 33.49 -7.45 -12.42
N GLY A 494 33.03 -7.64 -13.66
CA GLY A 494 32.82 -6.54 -14.60
C GLY A 494 31.87 -5.49 -14.04
N PHE A 495 30.81 -5.93 -13.35
CA PHE A 495 29.90 -5.03 -12.65
C PHE A 495 30.59 -4.27 -11.52
N LEU A 496 31.26 -4.96 -10.59
CA LEU A 496 31.92 -4.34 -9.43
C LEU A 496 33.02 -3.37 -9.87
N LEU A 497 33.70 -3.65 -10.97
CA LEU A 497 34.71 -2.75 -11.55
C LEU A 497 34.07 -1.46 -12.09
N LYS A 498 32.89 -1.56 -12.73
CA LYS A 498 32.22 -0.43 -13.37
C LYS A 498 31.34 0.38 -12.41
N TYR A 499 30.75 -0.27 -11.41
CA TYR A 499 29.78 0.31 -10.48
C TYR A 499 30.12 0.00 -9.01
N PRO A 500 31.33 0.32 -8.52
CA PRO A 500 31.78 -0.06 -7.17
C PRO A 500 30.99 0.60 -6.03
N GLN A 501 30.27 1.70 -6.32
CA GLN A 501 29.45 2.44 -5.34
C GLN A 501 27.95 2.16 -5.48
N SER A 502 27.57 1.19 -6.31
CA SER A 502 26.17 0.85 -6.48
C SER A 502 25.58 0.28 -5.19
N LYS A 503 24.29 0.52 -4.95
CA LYS A 503 23.55 -0.11 -3.85
C LYS A 503 23.51 -1.64 -3.95
N LEU A 504 23.72 -2.20 -5.15
CA LEU A 504 23.84 -3.64 -5.38
C LEU A 504 25.25 -4.18 -5.19
N ALA A 505 26.27 -3.32 -5.07
CA ALA A 505 27.65 -3.77 -4.97
C ALA A 505 27.90 -4.75 -3.79
N PRO A 506 27.31 -4.58 -2.58
CA PRO A 506 27.45 -5.58 -1.51
C PRO A 506 26.86 -6.94 -1.87
N GLU A 507 25.69 -6.97 -2.50
CA GLU A 507 25.05 -8.22 -2.93
C GLU A 507 25.92 -8.93 -3.97
N ILE A 508 26.32 -8.22 -5.02
CA ILE A 508 27.13 -8.78 -6.10
C ILE A 508 28.50 -9.25 -5.61
N GLN A 509 29.11 -8.51 -4.69
CA GLN A 509 30.36 -8.89 -4.05
C GLN A 509 30.22 -10.20 -3.27
N PHE A 510 29.11 -10.38 -2.54
CA PHE A 510 28.83 -11.62 -1.82
C PHE A 510 28.54 -12.79 -2.75
N HIS A 511 27.73 -12.59 -3.80
CA HIS A 511 27.49 -13.62 -4.81
C HIS A 511 28.79 -14.03 -5.51
N LEU A 512 29.66 -13.08 -5.86
CA LEU A 512 30.97 -13.34 -6.45
C LEU A 512 31.82 -14.26 -5.55
N ALA A 513 31.87 -13.99 -4.26
CA ALA A 513 32.53 -14.85 -3.28
C ALA A 513 31.96 -16.28 -3.26
N LYS A 514 30.64 -16.44 -3.24
CA LYS A 514 29.99 -17.77 -3.27
C LYS A 514 30.29 -18.52 -4.57
N LYS A 515 30.36 -17.85 -5.72
CA LYS A 515 30.74 -18.49 -6.98
C LYS A 515 32.19 -18.96 -6.96
N TYR A 516 33.09 -18.20 -6.33
CA TYR A 516 34.47 -18.65 -6.12
C TYR A 516 34.57 -19.86 -5.19
N TYR A 517 33.77 -19.87 -4.12
CA TYR A 517 33.67 -21.02 -3.21
C TYR A 517 33.18 -22.27 -3.94
N ALA A 518 32.14 -22.15 -4.76
CA ALA A 518 31.56 -23.27 -5.52
C ALA A 518 32.53 -23.91 -6.53
N ILE A 519 33.47 -23.14 -7.10
CA ILE A 519 34.51 -23.69 -7.98
C ILE A 519 35.77 -24.14 -7.25
N GLU A 520 35.71 -24.26 -5.91
CA GLU A 520 36.82 -24.64 -5.03
C GLU A 520 38.01 -23.67 -5.08
N SER A 521 37.78 -22.44 -5.57
CA SER A 521 38.79 -21.38 -5.58
C SER A 521 38.77 -20.64 -4.25
N TYR A 522 39.05 -21.37 -3.17
CA TYR A 522 38.91 -20.92 -1.79
C TYR A 522 39.72 -19.65 -1.49
N GLN A 523 40.92 -19.53 -2.05
CA GLN A 523 41.74 -18.32 -1.89
C GLN A 523 41.06 -17.08 -2.45
N MET A 524 40.43 -17.19 -3.62
CA MET A 524 39.69 -16.09 -4.24
C MET A 524 38.38 -15.81 -3.49
N ALA A 525 37.67 -16.85 -3.06
CA ALA A 525 36.47 -16.72 -2.24
C ALA A 525 36.77 -15.92 -0.97
N LEU A 526 37.85 -16.29 -0.26
CA LEU A 526 38.30 -15.61 0.95
C LEU A 526 38.59 -14.12 0.69
N VAL A 527 39.30 -13.78 -0.39
CA VAL A 527 39.58 -12.39 -0.77
C VAL A 527 38.29 -11.61 -0.97
N GLU A 528 37.32 -12.16 -1.70
CA GLU A 528 36.06 -11.46 -1.98
C GLU A 528 35.13 -11.39 -0.75
N LEU A 529 35.17 -12.37 0.16
CA LEU A 529 34.47 -12.33 1.45
C LEU A 529 35.08 -11.32 2.43
N GLN A 530 36.41 -11.19 2.46
CA GLN A 530 37.10 -10.19 3.26
C GLN A 530 36.80 -8.77 2.77
N LYS A 531 36.64 -8.59 1.45
CA LYS A 531 36.13 -7.32 0.89
C LYS A 531 34.72 -7.02 1.38
N MET A 532 33.83 -8.01 1.53
CA MET A 532 32.50 -7.78 2.14
C MET A 532 32.62 -7.19 3.53
N SER A 533 33.47 -7.78 4.37
CA SER A 533 33.64 -7.36 5.77
C SER A 533 34.32 -5.99 5.91
N THR A 534 35.11 -5.56 4.92
CA THR A 534 35.88 -4.30 4.97
C THR A 534 35.22 -3.15 4.23
N LEU A 535 34.62 -3.40 3.05
CA LEU A 535 34.01 -2.38 2.20
C LEU A 535 32.52 -2.18 2.49
N TYR A 536 31.84 -3.21 3.00
CA TYR A 536 30.39 -3.23 3.14
C TYR A 536 29.97 -3.69 4.54
N ALA A 537 30.66 -3.21 5.58
CA ALA A 537 30.48 -3.64 6.98
C ALA A 537 29.03 -3.51 7.50
N ASP A 538 28.24 -2.57 6.98
CA ASP A 538 26.83 -2.36 7.36
C ASP A 538 25.84 -3.20 6.55
N SER A 539 26.32 -4.05 5.63
CA SER A 539 25.46 -4.85 4.75
C SER A 539 24.85 -6.05 5.48
N LYS A 540 23.60 -6.39 5.12
CA LYS A 540 22.90 -7.58 5.62
C LYS A 540 23.65 -8.91 5.34
N PHE A 541 24.54 -8.90 4.34
CA PHE A 541 25.31 -10.07 3.93
C PHE A 541 26.58 -10.30 4.78
N VAL A 542 26.94 -9.39 5.69
CA VAL A 542 28.21 -9.50 6.43
C VAL A 542 28.22 -10.71 7.37
N ALA A 543 27.11 -11.00 8.05
CA ALA A 543 27.01 -12.19 8.90
C ALA A 543 27.17 -13.48 8.08
N GLU A 544 26.45 -13.60 6.95
CA GLU A 544 26.59 -14.76 6.07
C GLU A 544 28.01 -14.84 5.48
N ALA A 545 28.60 -13.71 5.08
CA ALA A 545 29.98 -13.67 4.60
C ALA A 545 30.98 -14.14 5.67
N GLN A 546 30.80 -13.71 6.93
CA GLN A 546 31.64 -14.12 8.05
C GLN A 546 31.51 -15.64 8.33
N TYR A 547 30.31 -16.21 8.18
CA TYR A 547 30.11 -17.67 8.21
C TYR A 547 30.90 -18.36 7.08
N TYR A 548 30.77 -17.90 5.83
CA TYR A 548 31.48 -18.45 4.68
C TYR A 548 33.00 -18.28 4.77
N ILE A 549 33.53 -17.26 5.47
CA ILE A 549 34.97 -17.17 5.75
C ILE A 549 35.40 -18.35 6.62
N GLY A 550 34.63 -18.69 7.66
CA GLY A 550 34.86 -19.87 8.48
C GLY A 550 34.84 -21.16 7.66
N GLU A 551 33.81 -21.33 6.81
CA GLU A 551 33.67 -22.51 5.94
C GLU A 551 34.84 -22.61 4.95
N THR A 552 35.24 -21.49 4.36
CA THR A 552 36.37 -21.45 3.41
C THR A 552 37.67 -21.88 4.09
N TYR A 553 37.93 -21.42 5.32
CA TYR A 553 39.10 -21.88 6.08
C TYR A 553 39.00 -23.35 6.48
N TYR A 554 37.80 -23.84 6.80
CA TYR A 554 37.57 -25.25 7.09
C TYR A 554 37.90 -26.14 5.88
N GLU A 555 37.43 -25.78 4.68
CA GLU A 555 37.74 -26.49 3.43
C GLU A 555 39.23 -26.41 3.06
N MET A 556 39.92 -25.34 3.48
CA MET A 556 41.38 -25.21 3.36
C MET A 556 42.14 -25.97 4.45
N GLU A 557 41.46 -26.75 5.30
CA GLU A 557 41.98 -27.45 6.48
C GLU A 557 42.66 -26.53 7.51
N ASN A 558 42.40 -25.23 7.44
CA ASN A 558 42.94 -24.25 8.36
C ASN A 558 41.98 -24.03 9.54
N TYR A 559 41.92 -25.03 10.42
CA TYR A 559 40.90 -25.13 11.46
C TYR A 559 40.98 -24.03 12.52
N GLU A 560 42.15 -23.50 12.85
CA GLU A 560 42.30 -22.43 13.87
C GLU A 560 41.67 -21.11 13.38
N GLU A 561 41.90 -20.77 12.12
CA GLU A 561 41.29 -19.62 11.46
C GLU A 561 39.79 -19.82 11.27
N ALA A 562 39.34 -21.03 10.94
CA ALA A 562 37.92 -21.36 10.87
C ALA A 562 37.22 -21.13 12.23
N ILE A 563 37.79 -21.67 13.32
CA ILE A 563 37.31 -21.46 14.70
C ILE A 563 37.20 -19.97 15.02
N THR A 564 38.25 -19.21 14.73
CA THR A 564 38.30 -17.76 15.00
C THR A 564 37.14 -17.04 14.29
N ASN A 565 36.87 -17.38 13.04
CA ASN A 565 35.82 -16.74 12.25
C ASN A 565 34.40 -17.16 12.67
N TYR A 566 34.19 -18.42 13.06
CA TYR A 566 32.92 -18.87 13.66
C TYR A 566 32.65 -18.21 15.00
N GLN A 567 33.66 -18.09 15.86
CA GLN A 567 33.53 -17.41 17.15
C GLN A 567 33.21 -15.93 16.97
N ARG A 568 33.86 -15.28 16.00
CA ARG A 568 33.57 -13.90 15.64
C ARG A 568 32.13 -13.74 15.16
N LEU A 569 31.63 -14.64 14.31
CA LEU A 569 30.22 -14.63 13.91
C LEU A 569 29.28 -14.73 15.12
N CYS A 570 29.54 -15.66 16.04
CA CYS A 570 28.72 -15.86 17.24
C CYS A 570 28.75 -14.65 18.20
N SER A 571 29.85 -13.89 18.20
CA SER A 571 30.03 -12.70 19.04
C SER A 571 29.41 -11.45 18.42
N ASP A 572 29.71 -11.20 17.15
CA ASP A 572 29.35 -9.96 16.45
C ASP A 572 27.90 -10.02 15.91
N PHE A 573 27.38 -11.22 15.64
CA PHE A 573 26.05 -11.44 15.02
C PHE A 573 25.21 -12.52 15.73
N PRO A 574 24.98 -12.42 17.06
CA PRO A 574 24.41 -13.48 17.89
C PRO A 574 22.96 -13.89 17.52
N ASP A 575 22.20 -12.99 16.89
CA ASP A 575 20.78 -13.20 16.55
C ASP A 575 20.57 -13.77 15.14
N THR A 576 21.65 -14.13 14.42
CA THR A 576 21.55 -14.61 13.03
C THR A 576 21.37 -16.12 12.95
N GLU A 577 20.74 -16.58 11.87
CA GLU A 577 20.52 -18.02 11.62
C GLU A 577 21.81 -18.82 11.45
N PHE A 578 22.94 -18.13 11.21
CA PHE A 578 24.25 -18.74 10.99
C PHE A 578 24.99 -19.08 12.28
N VAL A 579 24.52 -18.64 13.45
CA VAL A 579 25.17 -18.94 14.74
C VAL A 579 25.09 -20.42 15.08
N ALA A 580 23.93 -21.04 14.88
CA ALA A 580 23.71 -22.46 15.10
C ALA A 580 24.70 -23.35 14.30
N PRO A 581 24.79 -23.26 12.96
CA PRO A 581 25.76 -24.03 12.18
C PRO A 581 27.22 -23.64 12.51
N ALA A 582 27.51 -22.37 12.82
CA ALA A 582 28.86 -21.96 13.20
C ALA A 582 29.34 -22.56 14.52
N LEU A 583 28.47 -22.66 15.54
CA LEU A 583 28.82 -23.34 16.79
C LEU A 583 29.10 -24.82 16.53
N PHE A 584 28.25 -25.49 15.76
CA PHE A 584 28.46 -26.88 15.39
C PHE A 584 29.79 -27.09 14.65
N ASN A 585 30.06 -26.30 13.61
CA ASN A 585 31.28 -26.38 12.81
C ASN A 585 32.53 -25.97 13.60
N ALA A 586 32.43 -25.02 14.55
CA ALA A 586 33.52 -24.72 15.48
C ALA A 586 33.84 -25.92 16.38
N GLY A 587 32.83 -26.65 16.86
CA GLY A 587 33.01 -27.90 17.60
C GLY A 587 33.77 -28.96 16.80
N LEU A 588 33.42 -29.12 15.51
CA LEU A 588 34.13 -30.01 14.58
C LEU A 588 35.59 -29.59 14.41
N CYS A 589 35.84 -28.29 14.21
CA CYS A 589 37.20 -27.77 14.07
C CYS A 589 38.03 -28.00 15.34
N TYR A 590 37.46 -27.78 16.53
CA TYR A 590 38.15 -28.04 17.79
C TYR A 590 38.49 -29.52 17.97
N LYS A 591 37.60 -30.43 17.54
CA LYS A 591 37.89 -31.87 17.53
C LYS A 591 39.04 -32.20 16.57
N LYS A 592 39.04 -31.64 15.36
CA LYS A 592 40.11 -31.82 14.36
C LYS A 592 41.47 -31.30 14.86
N THR A 593 41.50 -30.27 15.69
CA THR A 593 42.71 -29.73 16.33
C THR A 593 43.05 -30.41 17.67
N SER A 594 42.36 -31.49 18.04
CA SER A 594 42.53 -32.24 19.29
C SER A 594 42.24 -31.44 20.59
N LYS A 595 41.55 -30.31 20.48
CA LYS A 595 41.09 -29.45 21.58
C LYS A 595 39.73 -29.94 22.10
N LEU A 596 39.74 -31.12 22.70
CA LEU A 596 38.51 -31.86 23.05
C LEU A 596 37.67 -31.16 24.12
N SER A 597 38.28 -30.47 25.08
CA SER A 597 37.55 -29.77 26.15
C SER A 597 36.74 -28.59 25.59
N GLU A 598 37.33 -27.86 24.65
CA GLU A 598 36.71 -26.74 23.93
C GLU A 598 35.62 -27.23 22.99
N ALA A 599 35.87 -28.33 22.24
CA ALA A 599 34.86 -28.97 21.41
C ALA A 599 33.61 -29.35 22.23
N ALA A 600 33.81 -30.01 23.39
CA ALA A 600 32.71 -30.37 24.28
C ALA A 600 31.94 -29.15 24.78
N ALA A 601 32.64 -28.07 25.16
CA ALA A 601 32.01 -26.85 25.64
C ALA A 601 31.15 -26.19 24.55
N VAL A 602 31.63 -26.15 23.30
CA VAL A 602 30.90 -25.55 22.17
C VAL A 602 29.68 -26.39 21.79
N TYR A 603 29.80 -27.71 21.72
CA TYR A 603 28.63 -28.57 21.45
C TYR A 603 27.58 -28.47 22.56
N ALA A 604 27.99 -28.47 23.84
CA ALA A 604 27.07 -28.28 24.95
C ALA A 604 26.33 -26.95 24.85
N LYS A 605 27.04 -25.86 24.52
CA LYS A 605 26.44 -24.53 24.28
C LYS A 605 25.44 -24.56 23.11
N PHE A 606 25.78 -25.21 22.00
CA PHE A 606 24.89 -25.36 20.85
C PHE A 606 23.58 -26.08 21.23
N ILE A 607 23.68 -27.20 21.95
CA ILE A 607 22.52 -28.01 22.37
C ILE A 607 21.63 -27.22 23.33
N GLU A 608 22.22 -26.46 24.25
CA GLU A 608 21.49 -25.62 25.21
C GLU A 608 20.75 -24.47 24.53
N GLN A 609 21.41 -23.78 23.60
CA GLN A 609 20.85 -22.61 22.92
C GLN A 609 19.85 -22.97 21.82
N TYR A 610 20.07 -24.10 21.13
CA TYR A 610 19.27 -24.51 19.96
C TYR A 610 18.71 -25.93 20.11
N PRO A 611 17.94 -26.24 21.17
CA PRO A 611 17.53 -27.62 21.49
C PRO A 611 16.60 -28.26 20.44
N LYS A 612 16.04 -27.47 19.51
CA LYS A 612 15.16 -27.97 18.43
C LYS A 612 15.86 -28.03 17.07
N ASP A 613 17.13 -27.64 16.98
CA ASP A 613 17.86 -27.69 15.73
C ASP A 613 18.04 -29.15 15.25
N LYS A 614 18.07 -29.33 13.94
CA LYS A 614 18.23 -30.65 13.29
C LYS A 614 19.59 -31.29 13.60
N MET A 615 20.63 -30.49 13.85
CA MET A 615 21.99 -30.95 14.15
C MET A 615 22.21 -31.30 15.63
N VAL A 616 21.21 -31.16 16.50
CA VAL A 616 21.34 -31.48 17.94
C VAL A 616 21.70 -32.95 18.18
N ASN A 617 21.15 -33.87 17.38
CA ASN A 617 21.46 -35.29 17.54
C ASN A 617 22.92 -35.57 17.19
N ASP A 618 23.42 -34.97 16.11
CA ASP A 618 24.83 -35.08 15.69
C ASP A 618 25.76 -34.46 16.75
N ALA A 619 25.39 -33.30 17.28
CA ALA A 619 26.15 -32.62 18.34
C ALA A 619 26.19 -33.46 19.63
N LEU A 620 25.10 -34.13 20.00
CA LEU A 620 25.05 -35.02 21.16
C LEU A 620 25.92 -36.25 20.96
N LEU A 621 25.92 -36.86 19.76
CA LEU A 621 26.80 -37.98 19.44
C LEU A 621 28.28 -37.58 19.57
N GLU A 622 28.64 -36.44 19.00
CA GLU A 622 29.99 -35.88 19.09
C GLU A 622 30.39 -35.58 20.54
N LEU A 623 29.50 -34.98 21.32
CA LEU A 623 29.72 -34.66 22.72
C LEU A 623 29.90 -35.93 23.59
N VAL A 624 29.08 -36.96 23.34
CA VAL A 624 29.18 -38.26 24.04
C VAL A 624 30.50 -38.93 23.74
N ALA A 625 30.94 -38.95 22.47
CA ALA A 625 32.23 -39.51 22.09
C ALA A 625 33.37 -38.80 22.83
N ILE A 626 33.36 -37.46 22.85
CA ILE A 626 34.37 -36.66 23.55
C ILE A 626 34.38 -36.96 25.06
N TYR A 627 33.23 -37.05 25.71
CA TYR A 627 33.16 -37.34 27.14
C TYR A 627 33.64 -38.76 27.47
N LYS A 628 33.32 -39.76 26.64
CA LYS A 628 33.84 -41.13 26.81
C LYS A 628 35.36 -41.18 26.66
N ASP A 629 35.91 -40.52 25.64
CA ASP A 629 37.37 -40.46 25.41
C ASP A 629 38.13 -39.80 26.57
N GLN A 630 37.48 -38.89 27.28
CA GLN A 630 38.03 -38.21 28.46
C GLN A 630 37.67 -38.90 29.79
N PHE A 631 37.06 -40.09 29.77
CA PHE A 631 36.60 -40.83 30.95
C PHE A 631 35.61 -40.04 31.82
N ARG A 632 34.92 -39.05 31.25
CA ARG A 632 33.92 -38.20 31.93
C ARG A 632 32.51 -38.79 31.80
N TYR A 633 32.34 -40.02 32.27
CA TYR A 633 31.09 -40.77 32.12
C TYR A 633 29.88 -40.10 32.81
N ASN A 634 30.13 -39.37 33.91
CA ASN A 634 29.12 -38.57 34.60
C ASN A 634 28.50 -37.47 33.72
N LEU A 635 29.21 -36.99 32.70
CA LEU A 635 28.70 -36.04 31.70
C LEU A 635 28.18 -36.75 30.44
N ALA A 636 28.75 -37.91 30.07
CA ALA A 636 28.29 -38.71 28.93
C ALA A 636 26.86 -39.24 29.13
N ILE A 637 26.54 -39.78 30.31
CA ILE A 637 25.24 -40.36 30.64
C ILE A 637 24.06 -39.39 30.40
N PRO A 638 24.03 -38.16 30.94
CA PRO A 638 22.91 -37.24 30.68
C PRO A 638 22.81 -36.83 29.21
N ALA A 639 23.93 -36.70 28.49
CA ALA A 639 23.93 -36.43 27.06
C ALA A 639 23.33 -37.60 26.25
N ILE A 640 23.70 -38.84 26.59
CA ILE A 640 23.12 -40.05 25.98
C ILE A 640 21.61 -40.12 26.26
N ASN A 641 21.17 -39.88 27.49
CA ASN A 641 19.75 -39.90 27.83
C ASN A 641 18.97 -38.84 27.06
N ASN A 642 19.53 -37.62 26.93
CA ASN A 642 18.92 -36.58 26.08
C ASN A 642 18.75 -37.09 24.64
N LEU A 643 19.80 -37.65 24.03
CA LEU A 643 19.73 -38.21 22.68
C LEU A 643 18.64 -39.30 22.56
N LEU A 644 18.57 -40.23 23.51
CA LEU A 644 17.56 -41.29 23.53
C LEU A 644 16.12 -40.76 23.67
N THR A 645 15.90 -39.60 24.31
CA THR A 645 14.54 -39.01 24.36
C THR A 645 14.11 -38.41 23.03
N ARG A 646 15.06 -38.11 22.13
CA ARG A 646 14.81 -37.47 20.83
C ARG A 646 14.60 -38.45 19.70
N LEU A 647 15.15 -39.66 19.83
CA LEU A 647 15.03 -40.72 18.82
C LEU A 647 13.71 -41.47 18.95
N ASP A 648 13.12 -41.86 17.83
CA ASP A 648 11.95 -42.73 17.81
C ASP A 648 12.27 -44.05 18.53
N PRO A 649 11.43 -44.57 19.44
CA PRO A 649 11.67 -45.85 20.12
C PRO A 649 12.01 -47.04 19.21
N SER A 650 11.58 -47.00 17.94
CA SER A 650 11.84 -48.03 16.92
C SER A 650 13.14 -47.83 16.14
N ASP A 651 13.84 -46.70 16.32
CA ASP A 651 15.11 -46.40 15.66
C ASP A 651 16.21 -47.38 16.08
N GLU A 652 16.76 -48.11 15.11
CA GLU A 652 17.78 -49.14 15.36
C GLU A 652 19.08 -48.55 15.95
N SER A 653 19.40 -47.28 15.69
CA SER A 653 20.57 -46.61 16.28
C SER A 653 20.51 -46.56 17.80
N ARG A 654 19.32 -46.69 18.40
CA ARG A 654 19.14 -46.75 19.87
C ARG A 654 19.85 -47.94 20.48
N LEU A 655 20.02 -49.06 19.75
CA LEU A 655 20.74 -50.21 20.30
C LEU A 655 22.20 -49.88 20.57
N GLU A 656 22.86 -49.17 19.66
CA GLU A 656 24.24 -48.69 19.85
C GLU A 656 24.33 -47.69 21.02
N ILE A 657 23.40 -46.75 21.08
CA ILE A 657 23.44 -45.68 22.07
C ILE A 657 23.13 -46.21 23.48
N ILE A 658 22.16 -47.12 23.64
CA ILE A 658 21.88 -47.78 24.92
C ILE A 658 23.04 -48.70 25.32
N TYR A 659 23.69 -49.37 24.36
CA TYR A 659 24.91 -50.14 24.65
C TYR A 659 26.01 -49.23 25.19
N SER A 660 26.25 -48.09 24.54
CA SER A 660 27.20 -47.07 25.00
C SER A 660 26.85 -46.52 26.40
N LEU A 661 25.56 -46.34 26.71
CA LEU A 661 25.10 -45.96 28.05
C LEU A 661 25.43 -47.03 29.10
N SER A 662 25.22 -48.30 28.74
CA SER A 662 25.49 -49.44 29.62
C SER A 662 26.98 -49.58 29.93
N GLU A 663 27.84 -49.35 28.92
CA GLU A 663 29.29 -49.25 29.11
C GLU A 663 29.67 -48.12 30.05
N CYS A 664 29.07 -46.92 29.91
CA CYS A 664 29.36 -45.80 30.81
C CYS A 664 29.06 -46.13 32.29
N TYR A 665 27.97 -46.83 32.57
CA TYR A 665 27.67 -47.28 33.95
C TYR A 665 28.64 -48.35 34.45
N THR A 666 29.06 -49.26 33.56
CA THR A 666 30.05 -50.30 33.89
C THR A 666 31.39 -49.68 34.27
N GLU A 667 31.89 -48.71 33.50
CA GLU A 667 33.12 -47.99 33.79
C GLU A 667 33.04 -47.11 35.05
N MET A 668 31.83 -46.74 35.47
CA MET A 668 31.57 -46.03 36.73
C MET A 668 31.40 -46.95 37.94
N ASP A 669 31.49 -48.27 37.76
CA ASP A 669 31.21 -49.28 38.80
C ASP A 669 29.76 -49.22 39.35
N ASP A 670 28.82 -48.61 38.61
CA ASP A 670 27.38 -48.64 38.91
C ASP A 670 26.76 -49.88 38.25
N GLU A 671 27.09 -51.03 38.84
CA GLU A 671 26.71 -52.34 38.32
C GLU A 671 25.19 -52.50 38.20
N LYS A 672 24.42 -51.90 39.12
CA LYS A 672 22.95 -51.98 39.10
C LYS A 672 22.39 -51.29 37.86
N SER A 673 22.79 -50.03 37.64
CA SER A 673 22.33 -49.27 36.48
C SER A 673 22.80 -49.89 35.16
N ALA A 674 24.02 -50.45 35.13
CA ALA A 674 24.55 -51.18 33.96
C ALA A 674 23.69 -52.40 33.60
N ILE A 675 23.38 -53.26 34.58
CA ILE A 675 22.50 -54.42 34.40
C ILE A 675 21.12 -53.99 33.88
N ASP A 676 20.54 -52.95 34.47
CA ASP A 676 19.22 -52.45 34.07
C ASP A 676 19.20 -51.98 32.60
N GLN A 677 20.26 -51.33 32.11
CA GLN A 677 20.33 -50.92 30.69
C GLN A 677 20.63 -52.10 29.75
N TYR A 678 21.50 -53.04 30.13
CA TYR A 678 21.75 -54.24 29.33
C TYR A 678 20.49 -55.11 29.18
N LEU A 679 19.67 -55.21 30.22
CA LEU A 679 18.38 -55.91 30.15
C LEU A 679 17.41 -55.27 29.15
N LYS A 680 17.40 -53.94 29.02
CA LYS A 680 16.57 -53.28 28.00
C LYS A 680 16.96 -53.71 26.59
N LEU A 681 18.25 -53.87 26.32
CA LEU A 681 18.74 -54.30 25.01
C LEU A 681 18.34 -55.74 24.67
N ARG A 682 18.22 -56.62 25.66
CA ARG A 682 17.75 -58.00 25.45
C ARG A 682 16.42 -58.04 24.71
N ASP A 683 15.51 -57.15 25.08
CA ASP A 683 14.14 -57.18 24.60
C ASP A 683 13.96 -56.36 23.29
N MET A 684 15.03 -55.78 22.73
CA MET A 684 15.01 -54.98 21.50
C MET A 684 15.28 -55.79 20.23
N THR A 685 14.79 -55.28 19.10
CA THR A 685 14.96 -55.85 17.75
C THR A 685 15.82 -54.94 16.87
N PRO A 686 16.58 -55.47 15.88
CA PRO A 686 16.63 -56.89 15.50
C PRO A 686 17.47 -57.73 16.46
N ALA A 687 17.05 -58.98 16.69
CA ALA A 687 17.63 -59.84 17.72
C ALA A 687 19.11 -60.22 17.45
N ASN A 688 19.53 -60.20 16.18
CA ASN A 688 20.89 -60.46 15.73
C ASN A 688 21.79 -59.20 15.69
N ASN A 689 21.29 -58.03 16.10
CA ASN A 689 22.08 -56.80 16.10
C ASN A 689 23.32 -56.95 17.00
N ILE A 690 24.48 -56.49 16.51
CA ILE A 690 25.77 -56.69 17.18
C ILE A 690 25.83 -56.04 18.57
N TYR A 691 25.22 -54.87 18.77
CA TYR A 691 25.25 -54.17 20.06
C TYR A 691 24.36 -54.85 21.10
N ARG A 692 23.21 -55.42 20.67
CA ARG A 692 22.39 -56.30 21.51
C ARG A 692 23.18 -57.52 21.96
N LEU A 693 23.81 -58.23 21.02
CA LEU A 693 24.56 -59.45 21.34
C LEU A 693 25.75 -59.15 22.27
N ARG A 694 26.47 -58.03 22.05
CA ARG A 694 27.54 -57.56 22.96
C ARG A 694 27.03 -57.24 24.36
N ALA A 695 25.88 -56.55 24.47
CA ALA A 695 25.23 -56.29 25.75
C ALA A 695 24.91 -57.59 26.50
N LEU A 696 24.33 -58.57 25.81
CA LEU A 696 24.03 -59.88 26.39
C LEU A 696 25.30 -60.60 26.85
N ALA A 697 26.37 -60.58 26.06
CA ALA A 697 27.63 -61.20 26.46
C ALA A 697 28.17 -60.60 27.76
N LYS A 698 28.12 -59.26 27.88
CA LYS A 698 28.51 -58.54 29.10
C LYS A 698 27.60 -58.85 30.28
N LEU A 699 26.29 -58.87 30.07
CA LEU A 699 25.33 -59.20 31.11
C LEU A 699 25.48 -60.64 31.61
N GLY A 700 25.78 -61.59 30.72
CA GLY A 700 26.12 -62.97 31.07
C GLY A 700 27.37 -63.04 31.95
N GLU A 701 28.46 -62.37 31.55
CA GLU A 701 29.71 -62.26 32.33
C GLU A 701 29.45 -61.67 33.74
N MET A 702 28.60 -60.65 33.84
CA MET A 702 28.21 -60.07 35.13
C MET A 702 27.45 -61.09 36.01
N TYR A 703 26.54 -61.90 35.45
CA TYR A 703 25.85 -62.94 36.22
C TYR A 703 26.76 -64.11 36.62
N GLU A 704 27.73 -64.49 35.78
CA GLU A 704 28.77 -65.46 36.13
C GLU A 704 29.56 -64.96 37.35
N ASN A 705 30.00 -63.69 37.34
CA ASN A 705 30.72 -63.08 38.46
C ASN A 705 29.89 -63.07 39.75
N LYS A 706 28.56 -62.95 39.64
CA LYS A 706 27.61 -63.05 40.77
C LYS A 706 27.26 -64.49 41.16
N LYS A 707 27.73 -65.50 40.40
CA LYS A 707 27.36 -66.92 40.55
C LYS A 707 25.86 -67.19 40.35
N ASP A 708 25.17 -66.33 39.60
CA ASP A 708 23.78 -66.53 39.19
C ASP A 708 23.73 -67.31 37.87
N TRP A 709 24.15 -68.57 37.93
CA TRP A 709 24.37 -69.43 36.77
C TRP A 709 23.11 -69.62 35.91
N ALA A 710 21.94 -69.65 36.54
CA ALA A 710 20.67 -69.82 35.84
C ALA A 710 20.42 -68.65 34.86
N LYS A 711 20.64 -67.41 35.30
CA LYS A 711 20.50 -66.23 34.44
C LYS A 711 21.61 -66.12 33.41
N ALA A 712 22.85 -66.45 33.78
CA ALA A 712 23.96 -66.47 32.83
C ALA A 712 23.70 -67.43 31.66
N ILE A 713 23.26 -68.66 31.95
CA ILE A 713 22.93 -69.67 30.93
C ILE A 713 21.76 -69.23 30.04
N ASP A 714 20.73 -68.61 30.60
CA ASP A 714 19.57 -68.10 29.85
C ASP A 714 20.01 -67.06 28.80
N ILE A 715 20.82 -66.10 29.21
CA ILE A 715 21.38 -65.07 28.32
C ILE A 715 22.26 -65.68 27.23
N TYR A 716 23.11 -66.64 27.59
CA TYR A 716 23.95 -67.34 26.62
C TYR A 716 23.12 -68.13 25.59
N LYS A 717 22.01 -68.76 26.00
CA LYS A 717 21.10 -69.41 25.04
C LYS A 717 20.50 -68.42 24.05
N ASP A 718 20.12 -67.22 24.50
CA ASP A 718 19.62 -66.15 23.62
C ASP A 718 20.68 -65.77 22.57
N ILE A 719 21.92 -65.52 22.99
CA ILE A 719 23.01 -65.19 22.06
C ILE A 719 23.20 -66.31 21.03
N ALA A 720 23.22 -67.57 21.47
CA ALA A 720 23.43 -68.72 20.59
C ALA A 720 22.31 -68.89 19.55
N GLN A 721 21.06 -68.54 19.90
CA GLN A 721 19.91 -68.61 19.01
C GLN A 721 19.90 -67.48 17.97
N ASN A 722 20.33 -66.28 18.36
CA ASN A 722 20.15 -65.07 17.55
C ASN A 722 21.42 -64.60 16.83
N THR A 723 22.61 -65.13 17.14
CA THR A 723 23.84 -64.72 16.45
C THR A 723 24.02 -65.39 15.08
N ASP A 724 24.43 -64.60 14.09
CA ASP A 724 24.82 -65.08 12.76
C ASP A 724 26.30 -65.50 12.69
N ARG A 725 27.07 -65.24 13.76
CA ARG A 725 28.50 -65.49 13.84
C ARG A 725 28.81 -66.84 14.49
N GLU A 726 29.47 -67.73 13.75
CA GLU A 726 29.79 -69.08 14.23
C GLU A 726 30.78 -69.08 15.40
N ASP A 727 31.71 -68.12 15.46
CA ASP A 727 32.64 -67.98 16.58
C ASP A 727 31.92 -67.63 17.89
N TRP A 728 30.87 -66.80 17.81
CA TRP A 728 30.01 -66.51 18.97
C TRP A 728 29.20 -67.73 19.40
N ARG A 729 28.62 -68.50 18.46
CA ARG A 729 27.91 -69.74 18.80
C ARG A 729 28.81 -70.74 19.50
N THR A 730 30.05 -70.87 19.03
CA THR A 730 31.03 -71.79 19.61
C THR A 730 31.43 -71.36 21.01
N ALA A 731 31.84 -70.09 21.19
CA ALA A 731 32.24 -69.56 22.49
C ALA A 731 31.13 -69.67 23.55
N VAL A 732 29.88 -69.46 23.15
CA VAL A 732 28.75 -69.54 24.07
C VAL A 732 28.38 -70.98 24.41
N LYS A 733 28.47 -71.92 23.46
CA LYS A 733 28.30 -73.37 23.74
C LYS A 733 29.36 -73.89 24.71
N GLU A 734 30.60 -73.42 24.59
CA GLU A 734 31.69 -73.74 25.51
C GLU A 734 31.40 -73.21 26.92
N ARG A 735 30.96 -71.94 27.05
CA ARG A 735 30.59 -71.35 28.35
C ARG A 735 29.40 -72.01 29.03
N ILE A 736 28.39 -72.49 28.29
CA ILE A 736 27.23 -73.17 28.89
C ILE A 736 27.62 -74.54 29.46
N GLY A 737 28.61 -75.21 28.88
CA GLY A 737 29.09 -76.54 29.29
C GLY A 737 28.03 -77.64 29.08
N VAL A 738 28.29 -78.59 28.18
CA VAL A 738 27.43 -79.77 28.03
C VAL A 738 27.91 -80.87 28.99
N ASP A 739 27.29 -81.01 30.16
CA ASP A 739 27.29 -82.27 30.92
C ASP A 739 25.97 -83.03 30.65
N PRO A 740 26.01 -84.33 30.26
CA PRO A 740 24.83 -85.20 30.13
C PRO A 740 23.93 -85.34 31.38
N ASN A 741 24.35 -84.86 32.56
CA ASN A 741 23.54 -84.83 33.79
C ASN A 741 22.94 -83.46 34.15
N GLY A 742 23.14 -82.43 33.31
CA GLY A 742 22.53 -81.11 33.51
C GLY A 742 23.13 -80.25 34.63
N ASN A 743 24.33 -80.59 35.13
CA ASN A 743 25.10 -79.71 36.01
C ASN A 743 26.13 -78.90 35.21
N CYS A 744 26.26 -77.62 35.53
CA CYS A 744 27.23 -76.71 34.92
C CYS A 744 28.65 -76.99 35.47
N PRO A 745 29.71 -77.05 34.64
CA PRO A 745 31.09 -77.18 35.10
C PRO A 745 31.81 -75.83 35.36
N LEU A 746 31.06 -74.72 35.49
CA LEU A 746 31.55 -73.43 35.99
C LEU A 746 31.49 -73.36 37.52
#